data_AF-A0A7X8TNE1-F1
#
_entry.id   AF-A0A7X8TNE1-F1
#
_cell.length_a   1.000
_cell.length_b   1.000
_cell.length_c   1.000
_cell.angle_alpha   90.00
_cell.angle_beta   90.00
_cell.angle_gamma   90.00
#
_symmetry.space_group_name_H-M   'P 1'
#
loop_
_entity.id
_entity.type
_entity.pdbx_description
1 polymer ?
#
loop_
_entity_poly.entity_id
_entity_poly.type
_entity_poly.pdbx_seq_one_letter_code
_entity_poly.pdbx_strand_id
1 'polypeptide(L)'
;MTLPAEPATVYHLSETDFLALLERSNKTGQRSLKAQLEFEKLVVSRGLSFSDNYFFKNARQKVSLIDSSGELYEVSPYAFKAIKSTTNRKTAAKKEFEKLVNTTGWTLGVDYEYKNTSTKVPLVCSVGHACSISPSKFKSGQRCAVCAGNVKYDTESFITRAKEIHGDKYDYSVTRYGANNKTQVEIICSIHGVFRQTPSDHINQKSGCQKCKFDKLQMLATKTHDQFIKDALAVHGERYCYDKTSYELSSKEITITCLAHGDFKQLPSVHLTGSGCQQCANEDLAIKFRKTTAEFITEASDIHQNRYDYSLVNYQTAHDKVKIICGKHGAFEQSAGGHLQGAGCNQCAIDGRADKQRKSIDKFIEEAKHVHGDRYDYSLTEYKNIDTPVDIICSVHGIFSQAPYSHLIGSGCIQCGFENTKLKQTKSTSEFVEQAVAIHGKAYDYSLVKYTGAKELVQIICSVHGVFEQQPSVHLTGAGCRACGFERSNKAKTMTQSEFISKANEIHGSKYDYSNTVYELSHVKVDIICPEHGVFSQTANSHLNGNGCPRCAFVAAAERQRLTTEEFIELAVEMHGETFDYSEVDYVSSHDKVKITCPIHGVFEQTPTSHLTSDFGCRECANKSKGLAQRKTTDEFISVAKEVHGDRYDYSLTEYVTAKDKVAILCHKHGLFMQDPRIHINGSHCPKCSYGKGVGTYDEYYFQRNPEERNKPCNGYYVKFKRGAEVRYKVGLDSTGNRWKANYKGWDVEFLLRQPMTKYDAWLWESALLEQHQVHRYKVKDSEFIGNGSTEMFHVDILKLDL
;
A
#
# COMPACT_ATOMS: atom_id res chain seq x y z
N MET A 1 57.01 -14.01 -66.97
CA MET A 1 56.24 -12.81 -66.57
C MET A 1 55.67 -13.09 -65.20
N THR A 2 56.23 -12.45 -64.18
CA THR A 2 55.74 -12.49 -62.80
C THR A 2 54.35 -11.88 -62.74
N LEU A 3 53.37 -12.64 -62.24
CA LEU A 3 52.01 -12.16 -61.99
C LEU A 3 52.09 -10.99 -61.00
N PRO A 4 51.39 -9.87 -61.25
CA PRO A 4 51.33 -8.79 -60.26
C PRO A 4 50.63 -9.30 -59.01
N ALA A 5 51.15 -8.95 -57.83
CA ALA A 5 50.51 -9.24 -56.56
C ALA A 5 49.07 -8.69 -56.58
N GLU A 6 48.09 -9.52 -56.20
CA GLU A 6 46.70 -9.07 -56.10
C GLU A 6 46.63 -7.82 -55.20
N PRO A 7 45.91 -6.76 -55.61
CA PRO A 7 45.81 -5.56 -54.79
C PRO A 7 45.15 -5.92 -53.46
N ALA A 8 45.76 -5.46 -52.36
CA ALA A 8 45.27 -5.75 -51.00
C ALA A 8 43.83 -5.27 -50.76
N THR A 9 43.36 -4.29 -51.55
CA THR A 9 41.98 -3.76 -51.55
C THR A 9 41.41 -3.77 -52.97
N VAL A 10 40.10 -4.02 -53.09
CA VAL A 10 39.36 -3.97 -54.36
C VAL A 10 38.58 -2.67 -54.54
N TYR A 11 38.46 -1.86 -53.47
CA TYR A 11 37.80 -0.56 -53.45
C TYR A 11 38.42 0.46 -54.42
N HIS A 12 39.73 0.40 -54.66
CA HIS A 12 40.43 1.34 -55.55
C HIS A 12 40.42 0.93 -57.03
N LEU A 13 39.83 -0.21 -57.39
CA LEU A 13 39.72 -0.65 -58.77
C LEU A 13 38.63 0.14 -59.51
N SER A 14 38.85 0.42 -60.80
CA SER A 14 37.81 0.99 -61.65
C SER A 14 36.66 -0.03 -61.84
N GLU A 15 35.45 0.46 -62.14
CA GLU A 15 34.28 -0.42 -62.32
C GLU A 15 34.51 -1.45 -63.43
N THR A 16 35.18 -1.06 -64.51
CA THR A 16 35.55 -1.95 -65.63
C THR A 16 36.56 -3.01 -65.21
N ASP A 17 37.55 -2.66 -64.38
CA ASP A 17 38.57 -3.60 -63.92
C ASP A 17 38.01 -4.59 -62.88
N PHE A 18 37.11 -4.14 -62.01
CA PHE A 18 36.44 -5.01 -61.05
C PHE A 18 35.51 -6.02 -61.74
N LEU A 19 34.78 -5.61 -62.78
CA LEU A 19 33.94 -6.51 -63.59
C LEU A 19 34.80 -7.56 -64.32
N ALA A 20 35.93 -7.16 -64.91
CA ALA A 20 36.88 -8.09 -65.53
C ALA A 20 37.47 -9.10 -64.49
N LEU A 21 37.69 -8.67 -63.24
CA LEU A 21 38.15 -9.53 -62.16
C LEU A 21 37.08 -10.54 -61.70
N LEU A 22 35.80 -10.13 -61.71
CA LEU A 22 34.66 -11.00 -61.41
C LEU A 22 34.47 -12.08 -62.49
N GLU A 23 34.59 -11.73 -63.77
CA GLU A 23 34.45 -12.69 -64.88
C GLU A 23 35.53 -13.78 -64.87
N ARG A 24 36.74 -13.44 -64.43
CA ARG A 24 37.86 -14.40 -64.29
C ARG A 24 37.74 -15.30 -63.06
N SER A 25 36.80 -15.03 -62.16
CA SER A 25 36.63 -15.74 -60.89
C SER A 25 35.48 -16.75 -60.94
N ASN A 26 35.61 -17.89 -60.24
CA ASN A 26 34.51 -18.85 -60.10
C ASN A 26 33.35 -18.26 -59.24
N LYS A 27 32.18 -18.92 -59.23
CA LYS A 27 30.98 -18.43 -58.51
C LYS A 27 31.23 -18.12 -57.02
N THR A 28 32.13 -18.85 -56.37
CA THR A 28 32.50 -18.63 -54.96
C THR A 28 33.42 -17.41 -54.83
N GLY A 29 34.40 -17.26 -55.72
CA GLY A 29 35.29 -16.09 -55.80
C GLY A 29 34.52 -14.81 -56.09
N GLN A 30 33.55 -14.85 -57.00
CA GLN A 30 32.68 -13.70 -57.31
C GLN A 30 31.88 -13.22 -56.09
N ARG A 31 31.36 -14.14 -55.28
CA ARG A 31 30.66 -13.81 -54.03
C ARG A 31 31.62 -13.19 -53.01
N SER A 32 32.85 -13.70 -52.92
CA SER A 32 33.88 -13.18 -52.02
C SER A 32 34.31 -11.76 -52.39
N LEU A 33 34.57 -11.51 -53.68
CA LEU A 33 34.98 -10.19 -54.20
C LEU A 33 33.89 -9.14 -54.01
N LYS A 34 32.61 -9.49 -54.26
CA LYS A 34 31.48 -8.60 -53.98
C LYS A 34 31.35 -8.29 -52.48
N ALA A 35 31.53 -9.30 -51.62
CA ALA A 35 31.49 -9.10 -50.17
C ALA A 35 32.66 -8.25 -49.65
N GLN A 36 33.84 -8.38 -50.26
CA GLN A 36 35.01 -7.57 -49.96
C GLN A 36 34.77 -6.10 -50.32
N LEU A 37 34.29 -5.82 -51.55
CA LEU A 37 34.01 -4.46 -52.01
C LEU A 37 32.97 -3.75 -51.13
N GLU A 38 31.89 -4.45 -50.77
CA GLU A 38 30.86 -3.93 -49.87
C GLU A 38 31.40 -3.59 -48.48
N PHE A 39 32.28 -4.44 -47.95
CA PHE A 39 32.93 -4.19 -46.66
C PHE A 39 33.91 -3.01 -46.72
N GLU A 40 34.73 -2.92 -47.76
CA GLU A 40 35.71 -1.83 -47.93
C GLU A 40 35.02 -0.47 -48.12
N LYS A 41 33.93 -0.41 -48.90
CA LYS A 41 33.06 0.78 -48.99
C LYS A 41 32.54 1.21 -47.62
N LEU A 42 32.12 0.24 -46.79
CA LEU A 42 31.62 0.51 -45.45
C LEU A 42 32.71 1.03 -44.51
N VAL A 43 33.94 0.53 -44.61
CA VAL A 43 35.11 0.99 -43.83
C VAL A 43 35.41 2.46 -44.15
N VAL A 44 35.51 2.80 -45.44
CA VAL A 44 35.79 4.17 -45.89
C VAL A 44 34.64 5.12 -45.52
N SER A 45 33.37 4.70 -45.68
CA SER A 45 32.22 5.53 -45.29
C SER A 45 32.17 5.86 -43.79
N ARG A 46 32.88 5.09 -42.96
CA ARG A 46 32.98 5.30 -41.51
C ARG A 46 34.27 6.03 -41.09
N GLY A 47 35.07 6.52 -42.04
CA GLY A 47 36.26 7.33 -41.79
C GLY A 47 37.48 6.55 -41.28
N LEU A 48 37.55 5.25 -41.54
CA LEU A 48 38.71 4.40 -41.23
C LEU A 48 39.54 4.13 -42.49
N SER A 49 40.84 3.93 -42.33
CA SER A 49 41.76 3.54 -43.39
C SER A 49 42.21 2.08 -43.24
N PHE A 50 42.78 1.51 -44.31
CA PHE A 50 43.31 0.15 -44.30
C PHE A 50 44.75 0.16 -43.81
N SER A 51 45.13 -0.80 -42.97
CA SER A 51 46.54 -0.96 -42.58
C SER A 51 47.36 -1.58 -43.71
N ASP A 52 48.68 -1.41 -43.67
CA ASP A 52 49.60 -1.99 -44.67
C ASP A 52 49.52 -3.53 -44.74
N ASN A 53 49.04 -4.18 -43.67
CA ASN A 53 48.86 -5.63 -43.58
C ASN A 53 47.40 -6.07 -43.80
N TYR A 54 46.56 -5.21 -44.38
CA TYR A 54 45.17 -5.54 -44.65
C TYR A 54 45.05 -6.68 -45.68
N PHE A 55 44.31 -7.74 -45.31
CA PHE A 55 44.04 -8.86 -46.20
C PHE A 55 42.65 -9.45 -45.95
N PHE A 56 41.77 -9.36 -46.94
CA PHE A 56 40.41 -9.88 -46.84
C PHE A 56 40.32 -11.31 -47.38
N LYS A 57 40.10 -12.28 -46.49
CA LYS A 57 39.91 -13.69 -46.87
C LYS A 57 38.44 -14.12 -46.92
N ASN A 58 37.67 -13.74 -45.91
CA ASN A 58 36.23 -14.05 -45.78
C ASN A 58 35.59 -13.19 -44.68
N ALA A 59 34.25 -13.24 -44.57
CA ALA A 59 33.50 -12.39 -43.65
C ALA A 59 33.78 -12.62 -42.14
N ARG A 60 34.38 -13.75 -41.73
CA ARG A 60 34.58 -14.11 -40.32
C ARG A 60 36.03 -13.92 -39.85
N GLN A 61 36.99 -13.88 -40.76
CA GLN A 61 38.38 -13.65 -40.41
C GLN A 61 38.61 -12.16 -40.07
N LYS A 62 39.42 -11.89 -39.04
CA LYS A 62 39.75 -10.52 -38.64
C LYS A 62 40.64 -9.86 -39.68
N VAL A 63 40.40 -8.58 -39.91
CA VAL A 63 41.21 -7.68 -40.73
C VAL A 63 41.68 -6.51 -39.88
N SER A 64 42.83 -5.95 -40.23
CA SER A 64 43.45 -4.84 -39.51
C SER A 64 43.20 -3.51 -40.23
N LEU A 65 42.51 -2.61 -39.54
CA LEU A 65 42.15 -1.26 -40.00
C LEU A 65 42.88 -0.21 -39.16
N ILE A 66 42.90 1.04 -39.59
CA ILE A 66 43.46 2.17 -38.86
C ILE A 66 42.33 3.19 -38.62
N ASP A 67 42.21 3.66 -37.38
CA ASP A 67 41.21 4.65 -37.01
C ASP A 67 41.64 6.09 -37.30
N SER A 68 40.73 7.05 -37.10
CA SER A 68 40.99 8.48 -37.31
C SER A 68 42.07 9.08 -36.40
N SER A 69 42.52 8.35 -35.38
CA SER A 69 43.64 8.70 -34.49
C SER A 69 44.96 8.02 -34.87
N GLY A 70 44.97 7.12 -35.86
CA GLY A 70 46.17 6.40 -36.30
C GLY A 70 46.43 5.09 -35.55
N GLU A 71 45.51 4.60 -34.71
CA GLU A 71 45.68 3.34 -33.97
C GLU A 71 45.12 2.14 -34.74
N LEU A 72 45.76 0.97 -34.56
CA LEU A 72 45.41 -0.28 -35.23
C LEU A 72 44.16 -0.93 -34.61
N TYR A 73 43.17 -1.23 -35.44
CA TYR A 73 41.87 -1.76 -35.08
C TYR A 73 41.58 -3.10 -35.78
N GLU A 74 41.57 -4.20 -35.03
CA GLU A 74 41.30 -5.54 -35.56
C GLU A 74 39.83 -5.95 -35.40
N VAL A 75 39.17 -6.24 -36.52
CA VAL A 75 37.75 -6.65 -36.53
C VAL A 75 37.45 -7.58 -37.70
N SER A 76 36.51 -8.52 -37.52
CA SER A 76 36.01 -9.30 -38.66
C SER A 76 34.95 -8.51 -39.44
N PRO A 77 34.87 -8.64 -40.79
CA PRO A 77 33.86 -7.95 -41.61
C PRO A 77 32.41 -8.16 -41.15
N TYR A 78 32.05 -9.38 -40.73
CA TYR A 78 30.72 -9.70 -40.20
C TYR A 78 30.39 -8.90 -38.93
N ALA A 79 31.31 -8.87 -37.97
CA ALA A 79 31.14 -8.09 -36.74
C ALA A 79 31.11 -6.58 -37.01
N PHE A 80 31.93 -6.09 -37.95
CA PHE A 80 31.98 -4.68 -38.32
C PHE A 80 30.66 -4.17 -38.91
N LYS A 81 30.00 -5.00 -39.74
CA LYS A 81 28.68 -4.67 -40.32
C LYS A 81 27.58 -4.55 -39.26
N ALA A 82 27.67 -5.29 -38.15
CA ALA A 82 26.67 -5.29 -37.08
C ALA A 82 26.79 -4.11 -36.10
N ILE A 83 27.94 -3.43 -36.05
CA ILE A 83 28.20 -2.34 -35.10
C ILE A 83 27.70 -1.00 -35.70
N LYS A 84 26.89 -0.24 -34.93
CA LYS A 84 26.31 1.07 -35.32
C LYS A 84 27.17 2.29 -34.93
N SER A 85 28.29 2.12 -34.24
CA SER A 85 29.10 3.21 -33.68
C SER A 85 30.60 2.94 -33.86
N THR A 86 31.37 3.96 -34.25
CA THR A 86 32.79 3.90 -34.58
C THR A 86 33.73 3.85 -33.38
N THR A 87 33.23 4.04 -32.14
CA THR A 87 34.08 4.04 -30.94
C THR A 87 33.97 2.75 -30.15
N ASN A 88 35.12 2.12 -29.88
CA ASN A 88 35.22 0.97 -29.01
C ASN A 88 34.81 1.38 -27.57
N ARG A 89 33.52 1.16 -27.22
CA ARG A 89 32.92 1.57 -25.94
C ARG A 89 33.71 1.10 -24.71
N LYS A 90 34.50 0.03 -24.83
CA LYS A 90 35.34 -0.48 -23.73
C LYS A 90 36.51 0.46 -23.40
N THR A 91 37.14 1.06 -24.41
CA THR A 91 38.30 1.96 -24.23
C THR A 91 37.87 3.32 -23.67
N ALA A 92 36.72 3.85 -24.14
CA ALA A 92 36.17 5.11 -23.64
C ALA A 92 35.76 5.03 -22.16
N ALA A 93 35.12 3.94 -21.73
CA ALA A 93 34.67 3.75 -20.35
C ALA A 93 35.84 3.58 -19.36
N LYS A 94 36.93 2.93 -19.77
CA LYS A 94 38.18 2.82 -18.99
C LYS A 94 38.81 4.20 -18.78
N LYS A 95 38.95 4.99 -19.85
CA LYS A 95 39.55 6.33 -19.81
C LYS A 95 38.74 7.32 -18.95
N GLU A 96 37.41 7.25 -19.01
CA GLU A 96 36.51 8.06 -18.17
C GLU A 96 36.68 7.71 -16.68
N PHE A 97 36.78 6.42 -16.35
CA PHE A 97 36.98 5.96 -14.98
C PHE A 97 38.36 6.36 -14.41
N GLU A 98 39.44 6.15 -15.16
CA GLU A 98 40.80 6.56 -14.73
C GLU A 98 40.91 8.07 -14.53
N LYS A 99 40.27 8.86 -15.40
CA LYS A 99 40.17 10.32 -15.23
C LYS A 99 39.43 10.67 -13.93
N LEU A 100 38.32 9.99 -13.62
CA LEU A 100 37.54 10.21 -12.39
C LEU A 100 38.31 9.83 -11.12
N VAL A 101 39.10 8.75 -11.15
CA VAL A 101 39.97 8.36 -10.03
C VAL A 101 41.00 9.46 -9.76
N ASN A 102 41.67 9.94 -10.80
CA ASN A 102 42.68 11.00 -10.67
C ASN A 102 42.08 12.34 -10.20
N THR A 103 40.92 12.76 -10.72
CA THR A 103 40.28 14.03 -10.30
C THR A 103 39.76 14.00 -8.88
N THR A 104 39.49 12.81 -8.32
CA THR A 104 39.04 12.66 -6.93
C THR A 104 40.19 12.50 -5.94
N GLY A 105 41.45 12.57 -6.40
CA GLY A 105 42.65 12.47 -5.56
C GLY A 105 42.98 11.05 -5.11
N TRP A 106 42.49 10.04 -5.84
CA TRP A 106 42.77 8.62 -5.61
C TRP A 106 43.84 8.15 -6.59
N THR A 107 44.57 7.09 -6.23
CA THR A 107 45.57 6.46 -7.10
C THR A 107 45.19 5.02 -7.43
N LEU A 108 45.66 4.53 -8.58
CA LEU A 108 45.45 3.14 -8.99
C LEU A 108 46.37 2.22 -8.17
N GLY A 109 45.87 1.06 -7.75
CA GLY A 109 46.65 0.09 -6.99
C GLY A 109 47.69 -0.65 -7.85
N VAL A 110 48.63 -1.33 -7.18
CA VAL A 110 49.82 -1.96 -7.78
C VAL A 110 49.47 -3.03 -8.84
N ASP A 111 48.31 -3.69 -8.71
CA ASP A 111 47.81 -4.73 -9.62
C ASP A 111 46.53 -4.30 -10.39
N TYR A 112 46.45 -3.04 -10.80
CA TYR A 112 45.26 -2.52 -11.47
C TYR A 112 45.06 -3.12 -12.88
N GLU A 113 43.96 -3.85 -13.06
CA GLU A 113 43.51 -4.37 -14.37
C GLU A 113 42.01 -4.05 -14.60
N TYR A 114 41.70 -3.24 -15.61
CA TYR A 114 40.32 -2.91 -15.97
C TYR A 114 39.70 -3.97 -16.90
N LYS A 115 38.76 -4.77 -16.39
CA LYS A 115 38.02 -5.76 -17.19
C LYS A 115 36.68 -5.25 -17.69
N ASN A 116 35.86 -4.70 -16.78
CA ASN A 116 34.54 -4.15 -17.07
C ASN A 116 34.08 -3.24 -15.90
N THR A 117 32.88 -2.66 -15.99
CA THR A 117 32.35 -1.72 -15.00
C THR A 117 31.97 -2.34 -13.65
N SER A 118 31.85 -3.66 -13.57
CA SER A 118 31.32 -4.38 -12.40
C SER A 118 32.39 -5.16 -11.64
N THR A 119 33.50 -5.51 -12.29
CA THR A 119 34.65 -6.16 -11.62
C THR A 119 35.36 -5.17 -10.70
N LYS A 120 35.66 -5.59 -9.47
CA LYS A 120 36.38 -4.74 -8.50
C LYS A 120 37.83 -4.53 -8.94
N VAL A 121 38.33 -3.31 -8.80
CA VAL A 121 39.70 -2.95 -9.09
C VAL A 121 40.39 -2.42 -7.82
N PRO A 122 41.69 -2.66 -7.65
CA PRO A 122 42.45 -2.12 -6.52
C PRO A 122 42.69 -0.61 -6.74
N LEU A 123 42.34 0.19 -5.73
CA LEU A 123 42.50 1.64 -5.69
C LEU A 123 43.07 2.05 -4.33
N VAL A 124 43.77 3.17 -4.26
CA VAL A 124 44.27 3.76 -3.01
C VAL A 124 43.63 5.14 -2.83
N CYS A 125 43.03 5.36 -1.65
CA CYS A 125 42.36 6.63 -1.37
C CYS A 125 43.36 7.75 -1.05
N SER A 126 42.87 9.00 -1.00
CA SER A 126 43.68 10.18 -0.68
C SER A 126 44.39 10.12 0.69
N VAL A 127 43.92 9.27 1.60
CA VAL A 127 44.49 9.04 2.94
C VAL A 127 45.46 7.83 2.95
N GLY A 128 45.68 7.16 1.82
CA GLY A 128 46.62 6.05 1.68
C GLY A 128 46.03 4.65 1.89
N HIS A 129 44.73 4.50 2.18
CA HIS A 129 44.11 3.18 2.34
C HIS A 129 43.94 2.43 1.01
N ALA A 130 44.45 1.20 0.94
CA ALA A 130 44.20 0.27 -0.16
C ALA A 130 42.77 -0.31 -0.09
N CYS A 131 42.01 -0.14 -1.18
CA CYS A 131 40.60 -0.48 -1.29
C CYS A 131 40.31 -1.27 -2.58
N SER A 132 39.30 -2.14 -2.56
CA SER A 132 38.84 -2.85 -3.76
C SER A 132 37.40 -2.42 -4.10
N ILE A 133 37.23 -1.59 -5.14
CA ILE A 133 35.95 -0.99 -5.52
C ILE A 133 35.71 -1.20 -7.02
N SER A 134 34.48 -1.52 -7.43
CA SER A 134 34.14 -1.64 -8.86
C SER A 134 33.93 -0.27 -9.51
N PRO A 135 34.33 -0.06 -10.79
CA PRO A 135 34.22 1.23 -11.47
C PRO A 135 32.82 1.86 -11.48
N SER A 136 31.76 1.07 -11.65
CA SER A 136 30.37 1.55 -11.60
C SER A 136 29.97 2.12 -10.24
N LYS A 137 30.32 1.42 -9.16
CA LYS A 137 30.07 1.86 -7.77
C LYS A 137 30.87 3.11 -7.39
N PHE A 138 32.11 3.21 -7.88
CA PHE A 138 32.93 4.40 -7.68
C PHE A 138 32.32 5.63 -8.38
N LYS A 139 31.83 5.44 -9.61
CA LYS A 139 31.08 6.47 -10.37
C LYS A 139 29.78 6.88 -9.67
N SER A 140 29.09 5.93 -9.02
CA SER A 140 27.86 6.21 -8.25
C SER A 140 28.10 6.80 -6.84
N GLY A 141 29.34 7.13 -6.48
CA GLY A 141 29.64 7.83 -5.22
C GLY A 141 30.18 6.98 -4.07
N GLN A 142 30.39 5.67 -4.25
CA GLN A 142 31.03 4.84 -3.21
C GLN A 142 32.51 5.25 -3.04
N ARG A 143 32.94 5.45 -1.79
CA ARG A 143 34.31 5.88 -1.41
C ARG A 143 34.95 4.88 -0.43
N CYS A 144 36.08 5.25 0.15
CA CYS A 144 36.90 4.40 1.01
C CYS A 144 36.10 3.93 2.23
N ALA A 145 35.98 2.61 2.38
CA ALA A 145 35.28 2.00 3.51
C ALA A 145 35.99 2.29 4.85
N VAL A 146 37.32 2.40 4.85
CA VAL A 146 38.12 2.74 6.04
C VAL A 146 37.85 4.17 6.49
N CYS A 147 37.93 5.15 5.57
CA CYS A 147 37.60 6.55 5.87
C CYS A 147 36.14 6.73 6.28
N ALA A 148 35.24 5.87 5.79
CA ALA A 148 33.82 5.90 6.14
C ALA A 148 33.48 5.11 7.43
N GLY A 149 34.46 4.50 8.13
CA GLY A 149 34.23 3.77 9.38
C GLY A 149 33.54 2.40 9.22
N ASN A 150 33.56 1.81 8.03
CA ASN A 150 32.89 0.54 7.70
C ASN A 150 33.81 -0.69 7.81
N VAL A 151 34.89 -0.60 8.59
CA VAL A 151 35.84 -1.69 8.83
C VAL A 151 35.57 -2.32 10.18
N LYS A 152 35.75 -3.64 10.29
CA LYS A 152 35.65 -4.34 11.59
C LYS A 152 36.79 -3.88 12.48
N TYR A 153 36.47 -3.32 13.64
CA TYR A 153 37.46 -2.98 14.66
C TYR A 153 37.84 -4.24 15.45
N ASP A 154 39.06 -4.26 15.95
CA ASP A 154 39.45 -5.07 17.09
C ASP A 154 39.41 -4.21 18.37
N THR A 155 39.65 -4.82 19.54
CA THR A 155 39.55 -4.12 20.83
C THR A 155 40.53 -2.95 20.91
N GLU A 156 41.76 -3.08 20.40
CA GLU A 156 42.79 -2.04 20.48
C GLU A 156 42.52 -0.87 19.52
N SER A 157 42.12 -1.15 18.29
CA SER A 157 41.75 -0.12 17.30
C SER A 157 40.48 0.63 17.71
N PHE A 158 39.52 -0.05 18.36
CA PHE A 158 38.34 0.60 18.94
C PHE A 158 38.73 1.58 20.06
N ILE A 159 39.57 1.16 21.01
CA ILE A 159 40.00 2.01 22.14
C ILE A 159 40.77 3.23 21.64
N THR A 160 41.67 3.04 20.68
CA THR A 160 42.46 4.13 20.08
C THR A 160 41.53 5.19 19.47
N ARG A 161 40.56 4.75 18.64
CA ARG A 161 39.60 5.66 18.01
C ARG A 161 38.65 6.32 19.00
N ALA A 162 38.24 5.61 20.06
CA ALA A 162 37.37 6.15 21.10
C ALA A 162 38.08 7.25 21.92
N LYS A 163 39.37 7.07 22.22
CA LYS A 163 40.22 8.10 22.87
C LYS A 163 40.45 9.33 22.00
N GLU A 164 40.63 9.17 20.68
CA GLU A 164 40.73 10.33 19.76
C GLU A 164 39.47 11.21 19.77
N ILE A 165 38.28 10.63 19.97
CA ILE A 165 37.00 11.34 19.91
C ILE A 165 36.61 11.94 21.26
N HIS A 166 36.76 11.17 22.34
CA HIS A 166 36.28 11.55 23.67
C HIS A 166 37.39 12.00 24.63
N GLY A 167 38.66 11.92 24.22
CA GLY A 167 39.81 12.24 25.07
C GLY A 167 39.87 11.32 26.30
N ASP A 168 40.29 11.88 27.43
CA ASP A 168 40.45 11.18 28.73
C ASP A 168 39.13 11.08 29.53
N LYS A 169 37.99 11.28 28.89
CA LYS A 169 36.69 11.32 29.56
C LYS A 169 36.19 9.94 30.03
N TYR A 170 36.68 8.88 29.41
CA TYR A 170 36.25 7.51 29.70
C TYR A 170 37.46 6.59 29.83
N ASP A 171 37.35 5.63 30.74
CA ASP A 171 38.29 4.52 30.87
C ASP A 171 37.76 3.29 30.13
N TYR A 172 38.64 2.65 29.36
CA TYR A 172 38.35 1.49 28.52
C TYR A 172 39.08 0.22 29.01
N SER A 173 39.61 0.23 30.23
CA SER A 173 40.33 -0.89 30.85
C SER A 173 39.56 -2.22 30.84
N VAL A 174 38.23 -2.17 30.88
CA VAL A 174 37.33 -3.34 30.87
C VAL A 174 36.72 -3.63 29.49
N THR A 175 36.98 -2.79 28.49
CA THR A 175 36.33 -2.86 27.19
C THR A 175 36.82 -4.09 26.40
N ARG A 176 35.90 -4.94 25.94
CA ARG A 176 36.17 -6.07 25.03
C ARG A 176 35.27 -5.97 23.80
N TYR A 177 35.87 -5.89 22.60
CA TYR A 177 35.12 -5.78 21.36
C TYR A 177 34.61 -7.15 20.89
N GLY A 178 33.30 -7.25 20.61
CA GLY A 178 32.65 -8.47 20.12
C GLY A 178 32.81 -8.69 18.60
N ALA A 179 32.21 -9.74 18.04
CA ALA A 179 32.40 -10.09 16.62
C ALA A 179 31.86 -9.02 15.62
N ASN A 180 31.08 -8.04 16.07
CA ASN A 180 30.49 -7.00 15.23
C ASN A 180 30.32 -5.64 15.96
N ASN A 181 30.12 -4.57 15.19
CA ASN A 181 29.96 -3.19 15.68
C ASN A 181 28.61 -2.89 16.35
N LYS A 182 27.72 -3.89 16.45
CA LYS A 182 26.41 -3.80 17.10
C LYS A 182 26.40 -4.44 18.49
N THR A 183 27.45 -5.18 18.84
CA THR A 183 27.58 -5.79 20.17
C THR A 183 27.99 -4.69 21.15
N GLN A 184 27.26 -4.57 22.25
CA GLN A 184 27.56 -3.56 23.27
C GLN A 184 28.89 -3.86 23.95
N VAL A 185 29.65 -2.80 24.21
CA VAL A 185 30.91 -2.84 24.95
C VAL A 185 30.74 -2.11 26.28
N GLU A 186 31.46 -2.56 27.30
CA GLU A 186 31.49 -1.92 28.61
C GLU A 186 32.55 -0.82 28.60
N ILE A 187 32.16 0.40 28.98
CA ILE A 187 32.99 1.60 29.04
C ILE A 187 32.80 2.22 30.41
N ILE A 188 33.87 2.71 31.03
CA ILE A 188 33.82 3.31 32.37
C ILE A 188 33.75 4.83 32.23
N CYS A 189 32.70 5.42 32.81
CA CYS A 189 32.63 6.85 33.04
C CYS A 189 33.21 7.19 34.42
N SER A 190 34.09 8.19 34.49
CA SER A 190 34.72 8.64 35.75
C SER A 190 33.72 9.17 36.79
N ILE A 191 32.50 9.51 36.38
CA ILE A 191 31.45 10.06 37.25
C ILE A 191 30.41 8.99 37.63
N HIS A 192 29.96 8.17 36.66
CA HIS A 192 28.81 7.26 36.84
C HIS A 192 29.16 5.78 36.80
N GLY A 193 30.44 5.43 36.70
CA GLY A 193 30.92 4.05 36.64
C GLY A 193 30.70 3.39 35.28
N VAL A 194 30.64 2.05 35.28
CA VAL A 194 30.53 1.23 34.06
C VAL A 194 29.17 1.45 33.39
N PHE A 195 29.17 1.72 32.08
CA PHE A 195 27.98 1.77 31.25
C PHE A 195 28.20 0.99 29.94
N ARG A 196 27.11 0.54 29.32
CA ARG A 196 27.13 -0.25 28.08
C ARG A 196 26.70 0.60 26.89
N GLN A 197 27.43 0.53 25.80
CA GLN A 197 27.10 1.23 24.56
C GLN A 197 27.63 0.46 23.34
N THR A 198 26.99 0.62 22.18
CA THR A 198 27.54 0.01 20.95
C THR A 198 28.76 0.82 20.45
N PRO A 199 29.78 0.16 19.88
CA PRO A 199 30.92 0.82 19.25
C PRO A 199 30.51 1.85 18.18
N SER A 200 29.46 1.55 17.41
CA SER A 200 28.94 2.48 16.40
C SER A 200 28.37 3.76 17.02
N ASP A 201 27.57 3.65 18.09
CA ASP A 201 26.98 4.85 18.72
C ASP A 201 28.06 5.69 19.43
N HIS A 202 29.04 5.02 20.04
CA HIS A 202 30.11 5.68 20.76
C HIS A 202 31.06 6.46 19.83
N ILE A 203 31.45 5.87 18.68
CA ILE A 203 32.37 6.47 17.71
C ILE A 203 31.63 7.33 16.68
N ASN A 204 30.65 6.77 15.97
CA ASN A 204 30.02 7.45 14.82
C ASN A 204 29.03 8.53 15.27
N GLN A 205 28.19 8.22 16.27
CA GLN A 205 27.22 9.19 16.81
C GLN A 205 27.82 10.06 17.91
N LYS A 206 29.08 9.84 18.29
CA LYS A 206 29.79 10.53 19.39
C LYS A 206 28.98 10.52 20.70
N SER A 207 28.20 9.47 20.91
CA SER A 207 27.38 9.34 22.12
C SER A 207 28.25 8.95 23.32
N GLY A 208 27.88 9.45 24.50
CA GLY A 208 28.61 9.21 25.74
C GLY A 208 27.73 8.62 26.85
N CYS A 209 28.17 8.73 28.10
CA CYS A 209 27.39 8.32 29.26
C CYS A 209 26.03 9.05 29.32
N GLN A 210 24.93 8.30 29.29
CA GLN A 210 23.57 8.87 29.31
C GLN A 210 23.22 9.51 30.66
N LYS A 211 23.81 9.03 31.76
CA LYS A 211 23.64 9.65 33.08
C LYS A 211 24.32 11.03 33.15
N CYS A 212 25.55 11.19 32.61
CA CYS A 212 26.16 12.52 32.45
C CYS A 212 25.30 13.46 31.60
N LYS A 213 24.63 12.94 30.56
CA LYS A 213 23.73 13.73 29.72
C LYS A 213 22.49 14.17 30.50
N PHE A 214 21.92 13.27 31.31
CA PHE A 214 20.78 13.55 32.18
C PHE A 214 21.11 14.57 33.26
N ASP A 215 22.21 14.41 33.99
CA ASP A 215 22.64 15.36 35.04
C ASP A 215 22.86 16.77 34.48
N LYS A 216 23.44 16.86 33.27
CA LYS A 216 23.62 18.12 32.57
C LYS A 216 22.28 18.74 32.16
N LEU A 217 21.31 17.92 31.74
CA LEU A 217 19.94 18.36 31.42
C LEU A 217 19.17 18.79 32.68
N GLN A 218 19.38 18.12 33.81
CA GLN A 218 18.75 18.42 35.10
C GLN A 218 19.29 19.75 35.67
N MET A 219 20.59 20.03 35.54
CA MET A 219 21.16 21.35 35.86
C MET A 219 20.63 22.48 34.96
N LEU A 220 20.28 22.19 33.69
CA LEU A 220 19.70 23.17 32.77
C LEU A 220 18.20 23.41 33.01
N ALA A 221 17.52 22.54 33.75
CA ALA A 221 16.08 22.59 33.97
C ALA A 221 15.65 23.59 35.07
N THR A 222 16.54 24.04 35.95
CA THR A 222 16.21 24.90 37.09
C THR A 222 16.33 26.39 36.78
N LYS A 223 15.91 26.84 35.60
CA LYS A 223 15.71 28.29 35.36
C LYS A 223 14.44 28.74 36.08
N THR A 224 14.45 29.91 36.71
CA THR A 224 13.23 30.50 37.27
C THR A 224 12.37 31.10 36.16
N HIS A 225 11.08 31.30 36.41
CA HIS A 225 10.15 31.92 35.46
C HIS A 225 10.67 33.27 34.93
N ASP A 226 11.20 34.11 35.81
CA ASP A 226 11.78 35.41 35.45
C ASP A 226 13.05 35.28 34.60
N GLN A 227 13.86 34.26 34.86
CA GLN A 227 15.07 34.02 34.07
C GLN A 227 14.72 33.54 32.66
N PHE A 228 13.64 32.74 32.52
CA PHE A 228 13.12 32.33 31.22
C PHE A 228 12.65 33.53 30.39
N ILE A 229 11.88 34.45 30.99
CA ILE A 229 11.37 35.64 30.27
C ILE A 229 12.53 36.54 29.80
N LYS A 230 13.54 36.77 30.66
CA LYS A 230 14.73 37.55 30.27
C LYS A 230 15.47 36.94 29.09
N ASP A 231 15.67 35.61 29.09
CA ASP A 231 16.36 34.92 28.01
C ASP A 231 15.51 34.91 26.72
N ALA A 232 14.18 34.78 26.83
CA ALA A 232 13.26 34.80 25.69
C ALA A 232 13.19 36.18 25.04
N LEU A 233 13.19 37.27 25.84
CA LEU A 233 13.30 38.64 25.35
C LEU A 233 14.65 38.91 24.67
N ALA A 234 15.74 38.33 25.16
CA ALA A 234 17.06 38.47 24.53
C ALA A 234 17.14 37.82 23.13
N VAL A 235 16.43 36.71 22.91
CA VAL A 235 16.41 35.99 21.63
C VAL A 235 15.44 36.63 20.63
N HIS A 236 14.25 37.05 21.08
CA HIS A 236 13.16 37.45 20.19
C HIS A 236 12.82 38.95 20.19
N GLY A 237 13.36 39.72 21.13
CA GLY A 237 13.02 41.14 21.33
C GLY A 237 11.56 41.32 21.75
N GLU A 238 10.93 42.40 21.29
CA GLU A 238 9.53 42.76 21.60
C GLU A 238 8.48 42.01 20.74
N ARG A 239 8.86 40.97 20.00
CA ARG A 239 7.93 40.27 19.07
C ARG A 239 6.87 39.42 19.76
N TYR A 240 7.09 39.05 21.02
CA TYR A 240 6.20 38.17 21.79
C TYR A 240 5.94 38.74 23.18
N CYS A 241 4.71 38.55 23.65
CA CYS A 241 4.25 38.88 24.99
C CYS A 241 4.11 37.61 25.82
N TYR A 242 4.57 37.65 27.07
CA TYR A 242 4.65 36.52 27.97
C TYR A 242 3.70 36.62 29.18
N ASP A 243 2.74 37.54 29.17
CA ASP A 243 1.83 37.80 30.30
C ASP A 243 0.97 36.58 30.68
N LYS A 244 0.71 35.70 29.71
CA LYS A 244 -0.03 34.43 29.91
C LYS A 244 0.90 33.21 30.10
N THR A 245 2.20 33.42 30.20
CA THR A 245 3.17 32.34 30.35
C THR A 245 3.21 31.87 31.81
N SER A 246 3.10 30.57 32.04
CA SER A 246 3.41 29.94 33.34
C SER A 246 4.55 28.96 33.12
N TYR A 247 5.76 29.31 33.59
CA TYR A 247 6.94 28.45 33.45
C TYR A 247 7.17 27.67 34.74
N GLU A 248 6.98 26.35 34.67
CA GLU A 248 7.29 25.42 35.75
C GLU A 248 8.54 24.59 35.42
N LEU A 249 8.61 24.02 34.20
CA LEU A 249 9.69 23.15 33.73
C LEU A 249 9.95 23.36 32.24
N SER A 250 11.19 23.09 31.80
CA SER A 250 11.62 23.24 30.40
C SER A 250 10.98 22.23 29.42
N SER A 251 10.33 21.19 29.96
CA SER A 251 9.65 20.10 29.24
C SER A 251 8.13 20.28 29.14
N LYS A 252 7.54 21.28 29.82
CA LYS A 252 6.10 21.58 29.78
C LYS A 252 5.84 22.70 28.79
N GLU A 253 4.80 22.57 27.98
CA GLU A 253 4.42 23.60 27.00
C GLU A 253 3.97 24.89 27.71
N ILE A 254 4.42 26.02 27.19
CA ILE A 254 4.02 27.35 27.65
C ILE A 254 3.17 28.05 26.59
N THR A 255 2.29 28.94 27.02
CA THR A 255 1.47 29.76 26.11
C THR A 255 2.16 31.10 25.90
N ILE A 256 2.56 31.37 24.66
CA ILE A 256 3.26 32.59 24.24
C ILE A 256 2.32 33.37 23.34
N THR A 257 2.23 34.69 23.52
CA THR A 257 1.37 35.54 22.69
C THR A 257 2.22 36.21 21.61
N CYS A 258 1.95 35.90 20.35
CA CYS A 258 2.49 36.66 19.22
C CYS A 258 1.67 37.94 19.05
N LEU A 259 2.33 39.10 18.94
CA LEU A 259 1.64 40.38 18.73
C LEU A 259 0.87 40.44 17.40
N ALA A 260 1.26 39.64 16.40
CA ALA A 260 0.62 39.62 15.08
C ALA A 260 -0.44 38.50 14.95
N HIS A 261 -0.17 37.31 15.49
CA HIS A 261 -0.97 36.10 15.22
C HIS A 261 -1.67 35.50 16.45
N GLY A 262 -1.53 36.14 17.62
CA GLY A 262 -2.20 35.73 18.86
C GLY A 262 -1.48 34.61 19.64
N ASP A 263 -2.22 33.98 20.55
CA ASP A 263 -1.69 32.98 21.49
C ASP A 263 -1.35 31.65 20.79
N PHE A 264 -0.15 31.12 21.03
CA PHE A 264 0.27 29.79 20.57
C PHE A 264 1.04 29.04 21.66
N LYS A 265 1.08 27.71 21.57
CA LYS A 265 1.79 26.86 22.54
C LYS A 265 3.12 26.39 21.98
N GLN A 266 4.18 26.43 22.81
CA GLN A 266 5.50 25.96 22.43
C GLN A 266 6.30 25.53 23.67
N LEU A 267 7.28 24.65 23.48
CA LEU A 267 8.23 24.26 24.54
C LEU A 267 9.24 25.40 24.83
N PRO A 268 9.52 25.73 26.10
CA PRO A 268 10.51 26.74 26.48
C PRO A 268 11.91 26.48 25.89
N SER A 269 12.34 25.22 25.89
CA SER A 269 13.64 24.80 25.33
C SER A 269 13.75 25.07 23.83
N VAL A 270 12.66 24.86 23.09
CA VAL A 270 12.58 25.11 21.65
C VAL A 270 12.49 26.61 21.37
N HIS A 271 11.72 27.34 22.17
CA HIS A 271 11.55 28.78 22.00
C HIS A 271 12.87 29.56 22.16
N LEU A 272 13.66 29.20 23.18
CA LEU A 272 14.97 29.80 23.43
C LEU A 272 16.02 29.50 22.36
N THR A 273 15.82 28.48 21.51
CA THR A 273 16.71 28.21 20.36
C THR A 273 16.44 29.11 19.15
N GLY A 274 15.46 30.02 19.25
CA GLY A 274 15.10 30.96 18.19
C GLY A 274 13.89 30.53 17.35
N SER A 275 13.23 29.42 17.70
CA SER A 275 11.94 29.04 17.09
C SER A 275 10.81 29.85 17.71
N GLY A 276 9.88 30.36 16.90
CA GLY A 276 8.78 31.23 17.35
C GLY A 276 7.45 30.87 16.69
N CYS A 277 6.61 31.88 16.45
CA CYS A 277 5.33 31.71 15.76
C CYS A 277 5.57 31.15 14.35
N GLN A 278 4.94 30.00 14.04
CA GLN A 278 5.04 29.35 12.74
C GLN A 278 4.47 30.23 11.61
N GLN A 279 3.49 31.08 11.92
CA GLN A 279 2.89 31.98 10.93
C GLN A 279 3.86 33.11 10.56
N CYS A 280 4.51 33.77 11.54
CA CYS A 280 5.59 34.73 11.28
C CYS A 280 6.73 34.09 10.47
N ALA A 281 7.17 32.89 10.84
CA ALA A 281 8.26 32.21 10.14
C ALA A 281 7.91 31.93 8.67
N ASN A 282 6.66 31.54 8.39
CA ASN A 282 6.18 31.30 7.03
C ASN A 282 6.04 32.61 6.23
N GLU A 283 5.61 33.70 6.86
CA GLU A 283 5.51 35.03 6.23
C GLU A 283 6.89 35.60 5.88
N ASP A 284 7.86 35.50 6.80
CA ASP A 284 9.25 35.94 6.57
C ASP A 284 9.92 35.12 5.45
N LEU A 285 9.67 33.80 5.41
CA LEU A 285 10.10 32.93 4.31
C LEU A 285 9.41 33.29 2.99
N ALA A 286 8.10 33.57 3.02
CA ALA A 286 7.35 33.95 1.83
C ALA A 286 7.86 35.27 1.23
N ILE A 287 8.21 36.25 2.06
CA ILE A 287 8.77 37.54 1.59
C ILE A 287 10.17 37.35 0.99
N LYS A 288 11.01 36.52 1.61
CA LYS A 288 12.40 36.30 1.15
C LYS A 288 12.50 35.54 -0.19
N PHE A 289 11.49 34.76 -0.55
CA PHE A 289 11.49 33.93 -1.77
C PHE A 289 10.45 34.36 -2.84
N ARG A 290 9.73 35.47 -2.63
CA ARG A 290 8.73 35.95 -3.60
C ARG A 290 9.39 36.65 -4.79
N LYS A 291 9.51 35.94 -5.90
CA LYS A 291 9.89 36.52 -7.20
C LYS A 291 8.83 37.53 -7.65
N THR A 292 9.26 38.60 -8.30
CA THR A 292 8.36 39.56 -8.95
C THR A 292 7.86 39.02 -10.29
N THR A 293 6.76 39.58 -10.80
CA THR A 293 6.26 39.20 -12.15
C THR A 293 7.27 39.53 -13.24
N ALA A 294 8.04 40.61 -13.10
CA ALA A 294 9.09 40.96 -14.05
C ALA A 294 10.21 39.91 -14.09
N GLU A 295 10.72 39.48 -12.93
CA GLU A 295 11.76 38.45 -12.83
C GLU A 295 11.30 37.09 -13.37
N PHE A 296 10.03 36.73 -13.14
CA PHE A 296 9.45 35.52 -13.72
C PHE A 296 9.44 35.57 -15.26
N ILE A 297 9.07 36.71 -15.85
CA ILE A 297 8.99 36.87 -17.30
C ILE A 297 10.38 36.76 -17.95
N THR A 298 11.43 37.34 -17.36
CA THR A 298 12.80 37.22 -17.88
C THR A 298 13.28 35.78 -17.87
N GLU A 299 13.12 35.08 -16.76
CA GLU A 299 13.57 33.68 -16.61
C GLU A 299 12.78 32.73 -17.53
N ALA A 300 11.45 32.92 -17.64
CA ALA A 300 10.62 32.15 -18.56
C ALA A 300 10.96 32.41 -20.04
N SER A 301 11.34 33.64 -20.38
CA SER A 301 11.76 34.02 -21.74
C SER A 301 13.09 33.38 -22.13
N ASP A 302 14.04 33.29 -21.20
CA ASP A 302 15.34 32.64 -21.43
C ASP A 302 15.21 31.13 -21.65
N ILE A 303 14.39 30.45 -20.84
CA ILE A 303 14.19 29.00 -20.91
C ILE A 303 13.52 28.58 -22.23
N HIS A 304 12.55 29.37 -22.69
CA HIS A 304 11.78 29.08 -23.90
C HIS A 304 12.23 29.89 -25.13
N GLN A 305 13.37 30.59 -25.05
CA GLN A 305 13.97 31.36 -26.13
C GLN A 305 12.97 32.31 -26.83
N ASN A 306 12.21 33.08 -26.06
CA ASN A 306 11.18 34.03 -26.55
C ASN A 306 10.05 33.41 -27.42
N ARG A 307 9.72 32.13 -27.22
CA ARG A 307 8.64 31.44 -27.96
C ARG A 307 7.22 31.82 -27.52
N TYR A 308 7.06 32.43 -26.35
CA TYR A 308 5.77 32.75 -25.76
C TYR A 308 5.65 34.24 -25.42
N ASP A 309 4.43 34.77 -25.50
CA ASP A 309 4.08 36.10 -25.03
C ASP A 309 3.47 36.03 -23.62
N TYR A 310 4.00 36.86 -22.72
CA TYR A 310 3.67 36.92 -21.30
C TYR A 310 2.88 38.18 -20.91
N SER A 311 2.35 38.92 -21.89
CA SER A 311 1.57 40.15 -21.71
C SER A 311 0.39 40.02 -20.73
N LEU A 312 -0.15 38.81 -20.53
CA LEU A 312 -1.26 38.53 -19.62
C LEU A 312 -0.85 37.82 -18.31
N VAL A 313 0.46 37.72 -18.03
CA VAL A 313 0.97 37.06 -16.83
C VAL A 313 0.90 38.00 -15.63
N ASN A 314 0.30 37.51 -14.55
CA ASN A 314 0.39 38.10 -13.22
C ASN A 314 0.89 37.02 -12.25
N TYR A 315 2.16 37.10 -11.86
CA TYR A 315 2.81 36.10 -11.02
C TYR A 315 2.65 36.46 -9.54
N GLN A 316 1.98 35.59 -8.78
CA GLN A 316 1.85 35.72 -7.34
C GLN A 316 2.62 34.65 -6.58
N THR A 317 2.48 33.38 -6.98
CA THR A 317 3.22 32.24 -6.44
C THR A 317 3.62 31.24 -7.53
N ALA A 318 4.56 30.34 -7.21
CA ALA A 318 5.02 29.30 -8.14
C ALA A 318 3.95 28.25 -8.48
N HIS A 319 2.93 28.07 -7.62
CA HIS A 319 1.86 27.10 -7.84
C HIS A 319 0.68 27.68 -8.62
N ASP A 320 0.57 29.01 -8.70
CA ASP A 320 -0.51 29.67 -9.42
C ASP A 320 -0.41 29.44 -10.93
N LYS A 321 -1.58 29.35 -11.56
CA LYS A 321 -1.70 29.22 -13.00
C LYS A 321 -1.61 30.60 -13.65
N VAL A 322 -0.64 30.75 -14.55
CA VAL A 322 -0.45 31.96 -15.35
C VAL A 322 -0.96 31.74 -16.77
N LYS A 323 -1.52 32.79 -17.37
CA LYS A 323 -1.99 32.78 -18.76
C LYS A 323 -0.83 33.17 -19.67
N ILE A 324 -0.38 32.22 -20.48
CA ILE A 324 0.76 32.36 -21.39
C ILE A 324 0.24 32.23 -22.82
N ILE A 325 0.71 33.08 -23.73
CA ILE A 325 0.26 33.08 -25.12
C ILE A 325 1.30 32.37 -25.99
N CYS A 326 0.88 31.29 -26.65
CA CYS A 326 1.66 30.63 -27.68
C CYS A 326 1.35 31.26 -29.05
N GLY A 327 2.36 31.72 -29.78
CA GLY A 327 2.18 32.30 -31.11
C GLY A 327 1.53 31.37 -32.15
N LYS A 328 1.54 30.04 -31.93
CA LYS A 328 0.89 29.06 -32.83
C LYS A 328 -0.50 28.60 -32.38
N HIS A 329 -0.73 28.43 -31.08
CA HIS A 329 -1.93 27.78 -30.54
C HIS A 329 -2.76 28.67 -29.61
N GLY A 330 -2.40 29.95 -29.48
CA GLY A 330 -3.13 30.93 -28.67
C GLY A 330 -2.80 30.84 -27.18
N ALA A 331 -3.65 31.48 -26.37
CA ALA A 331 -3.49 31.55 -24.91
C ALA A 331 -3.79 30.20 -24.24
N PHE A 332 -2.93 29.80 -23.31
CA PHE A 332 -3.10 28.60 -22.48
C PHE A 332 -2.68 28.88 -21.04
N GLU A 333 -3.19 28.08 -20.11
CA GLU A 333 -2.90 28.20 -18.68
C GLU A 333 -1.94 27.11 -18.22
N GLN A 334 -0.94 27.49 -17.43
CA GLN A 334 0.01 26.56 -16.83
C GLN A 334 0.52 27.10 -15.48
N SER A 335 0.89 26.21 -14.56
CA SER A 335 1.54 26.62 -13.31
C SER A 335 2.87 27.33 -13.61
N ALA A 336 3.10 28.49 -12.99
CA ALA A 336 4.32 29.27 -13.18
C ALA A 336 5.60 28.45 -12.92
N GLY A 337 5.65 27.68 -11.83
CA GLY A 337 6.79 26.83 -11.50
C GLY A 337 7.03 25.70 -12.53
N GLY A 338 5.96 25.08 -13.03
CA GLY A 338 6.06 24.06 -14.08
C GLY A 338 6.57 24.65 -15.42
N HIS A 339 6.20 25.89 -15.72
CA HIS A 339 6.67 26.57 -16.93
C HIS A 339 8.18 26.87 -16.87
N LEU A 340 8.68 27.33 -15.72
CA LEU A 340 10.11 27.50 -15.44
C LEU A 340 10.89 26.17 -15.43
N GLN A 341 10.24 25.02 -15.29
CA GLN A 341 10.88 23.71 -15.42
C GLN A 341 11.00 23.26 -16.89
N GLY A 342 10.62 24.11 -17.85
CA GLY A 342 10.70 23.83 -19.28
C GLY A 342 9.44 23.20 -19.88
N ALA A 343 8.34 23.12 -19.12
CA ALA A 343 7.05 22.71 -19.69
C ALA A 343 6.49 23.84 -20.57
N GLY A 344 6.13 23.54 -21.82
CA GLY A 344 5.62 24.52 -22.79
C GLY A 344 4.17 24.24 -23.20
N CYS A 345 3.74 24.81 -24.32
CA CYS A 345 2.43 24.55 -24.91
C CYS A 345 2.26 23.06 -25.27
N ASN A 346 1.24 22.43 -24.70
CA ASN A 346 0.93 21.01 -24.92
C ASN A 346 0.64 20.70 -26.40
N GLN A 347 -0.01 21.62 -27.12
CA GLN A 347 -0.30 21.43 -28.55
C GLN A 347 0.97 21.46 -29.40
N CYS A 348 1.90 22.39 -29.12
CA CYS A 348 3.24 22.39 -29.75
C CYS A 348 4.01 21.09 -29.47
N ALA A 349 3.87 20.49 -28.29
CA ALA A 349 4.51 19.22 -27.94
C ALA A 349 3.86 18.00 -28.62
N ILE A 350 2.58 18.10 -28.99
CA ILE A 350 1.88 17.08 -29.79
C ILE A 350 2.31 17.18 -31.25
N ASP A 351 2.28 18.39 -31.82
CA ASP A 351 2.68 18.65 -33.21
C ASP A 351 4.13 18.23 -33.47
N GLY A 352 5.07 18.59 -32.58
CA GLY A 352 6.47 18.19 -32.71
C GLY A 352 6.74 16.69 -32.57
N ARG A 353 5.83 15.93 -31.94
CA ARG A 353 5.87 14.45 -31.91
C ARG A 353 5.27 13.86 -33.18
N ALA A 354 4.18 14.43 -33.69
CA ALA A 354 3.53 13.99 -34.92
C ALA A 354 4.46 14.16 -36.14
N ASP A 355 5.17 15.29 -36.24
CA ASP A 355 6.10 15.55 -37.35
C ASP A 355 7.33 14.62 -37.31
N LYS A 356 7.81 14.24 -36.12
CA LYS A 356 8.90 13.25 -35.98
C LYS A 356 8.47 11.81 -36.31
N GLN A 357 7.18 11.50 -36.25
CA GLN A 357 6.64 10.15 -36.49
C GLN A 357 6.11 9.93 -37.92
N ARG A 358 5.88 10.98 -38.70
CA ARG A 358 5.38 10.86 -40.08
C ARG A 358 6.49 10.33 -41.01
N LYS A 359 6.55 9.00 -41.19
CA LYS A 359 7.29 8.38 -42.30
C LYS A 359 6.60 8.72 -43.63
N SER A 360 7.35 8.92 -44.71
CA SER A 360 6.77 9.05 -46.06
C SER A 360 6.26 7.69 -46.56
N ILE A 361 5.29 7.73 -47.47
CA ILE A 361 4.72 6.51 -48.10
C ILE A 361 5.79 5.66 -48.78
N ASP A 362 6.74 6.30 -49.48
CA ASP A 362 7.82 5.61 -50.18
C ASP A 362 8.72 4.82 -49.23
N LYS A 363 8.99 5.39 -48.04
CA LYS A 363 9.81 4.75 -47.02
C LYS A 363 9.11 3.53 -46.41
N PHE A 364 7.79 3.57 -46.27
CA PHE A 364 7.01 2.43 -45.82
C PHE A 364 7.06 1.27 -46.85
N ILE A 365 6.87 1.58 -48.13
CA ILE A 365 6.89 0.58 -49.21
C ILE A 365 8.26 -0.10 -49.31
N GLU A 366 9.36 0.67 -49.18
CA GLU A 366 10.72 0.13 -49.20
C GLU A 366 10.97 -0.85 -48.03
N GLU A 367 10.61 -0.45 -46.80
CA GLU A 367 10.75 -1.30 -45.61
C GLU A 367 9.86 -2.56 -45.71
N ALA A 368 8.64 -2.45 -46.26
CA ALA A 368 7.72 -3.58 -46.41
C ALA A 368 8.20 -4.60 -47.46
N LYS A 369 8.75 -4.13 -48.59
CA LYS A 369 9.40 -5.00 -49.60
C LYS A 369 10.62 -5.73 -49.04
N HIS A 370 11.38 -5.10 -48.13
CA HIS A 370 12.51 -5.77 -47.49
C HIS A 370 12.06 -6.94 -46.59
N VAL A 371 10.88 -6.85 -45.95
CA VAL A 371 10.38 -7.89 -45.04
C VAL A 371 9.70 -9.03 -45.79
N HIS A 372 8.89 -8.72 -46.81
CA HIS A 372 8.03 -9.72 -47.47
C HIS A 372 8.44 -10.06 -48.91
N GLY A 373 9.38 -9.32 -49.51
CA GLY A 373 9.70 -9.42 -50.94
C GLY A 373 8.56 -8.94 -51.82
N ASP A 374 8.38 -9.56 -53.00
CA ASP A 374 7.35 -9.20 -53.99
C ASP A 374 5.97 -9.85 -53.74
N ARG A 375 5.71 -10.27 -52.50
CA ARG A 375 4.49 -11.03 -52.14
C ARG A 375 3.23 -10.19 -51.97
N TYR A 376 3.38 -8.86 -51.88
CA TYR A 376 2.30 -7.93 -51.65
C TYR A 376 2.44 -6.70 -52.55
N ASP A 377 1.31 -6.20 -53.04
CA ASP A 377 1.20 -4.94 -53.78
C ASP A 377 0.53 -3.86 -52.89
N TYR A 378 1.06 -2.64 -52.97
CA TYR A 378 0.69 -1.46 -52.17
C TYR A 378 0.12 -0.34 -53.04
N SER A 379 -0.25 -0.64 -54.29
CA SER A 379 -0.79 0.32 -55.27
C SER A 379 -2.06 1.06 -54.81
N LEU A 380 -2.82 0.49 -53.87
CA LEU A 380 -4.04 1.07 -53.31
C LEU A 380 -3.86 1.63 -51.88
N THR A 381 -2.62 1.68 -51.38
CA THR A 381 -2.36 2.04 -49.99
C THR A 381 -2.29 3.57 -49.78
N GLU A 382 -3.23 4.13 -49.02
CA GLU A 382 -3.13 5.51 -48.49
C GLU A 382 -2.45 5.53 -47.11
N TYR A 383 -1.14 5.78 -47.06
CA TYR A 383 -0.40 5.81 -45.80
C TYR A 383 -0.62 7.11 -45.02
N LYS A 384 -1.31 7.01 -43.87
CA LYS A 384 -1.51 8.15 -42.94
C LYS A 384 -0.54 8.13 -41.78
N ASN A 385 -0.44 7.00 -41.08
CA ASN A 385 0.46 6.76 -39.95
C ASN A 385 0.70 5.25 -39.78
N ILE A 386 1.52 4.88 -38.79
CA ILE A 386 1.97 3.49 -38.62
C ILE A 386 0.89 2.54 -38.04
N ASP A 387 -0.13 3.10 -37.40
CA ASP A 387 -1.14 2.35 -36.64
C ASP A 387 -2.50 2.26 -37.38
N THR A 388 -2.74 3.14 -38.34
CA THR A 388 -3.98 3.14 -39.13
C THR A 388 -3.94 2.00 -40.14
N PRO A 389 -4.92 1.08 -40.15
CA PRO A 389 -4.98 0.01 -41.13
C PRO A 389 -4.98 0.54 -42.55
N VAL A 390 -4.14 -0.07 -43.39
CA VAL A 390 -4.09 0.20 -44.82
C VAL A 390 -4.47 -1.05 -45.59
N ASP A 391 -5.03 -0.85 -46.78
CA ASP A 391 -5.37 -1.95 -47.67
C ASP A 391 -4.12 -2.38 -48.44
N ILE A 392 -3.78 -3.66 -48.29
CA ILE A 392 -2.62 -4.33 -48.88
C ILE A 392 -3.14 -5.47 -49.75
N ILE A 393 -2.59 -5.63 -50.95
CA ILE A 393 -3.02 -6.67 -51.88
C ILE A 393 -2.08 -7.87 -51.76
N CYS A 394 -2.60 -9.01 -51.34
CA CYS A 394 -1.88 -10.28 -51.41
C CYS A 394 -2.04 -10.88 -52.82
N SER A 395 -0.94 -11.32 -53.43
CA SER A 395 -0.96 -11.93 -54.77
C SER A 395 -1.80 -13.21 -54.87
N VAL A 396 -2.10 -13.86 -53.74
CA VAL A 396 -2.86 -15.14 -53.69
C VAL A 396 -4.29 -14.92 -53.19
N HIS A 397 -4.49 -14.17 -52.12
CA HIS A 397 -5.78 -14.05 -51.42
C HIS A 397 -6.47 -12.68 -51.58
N GLY A 398 -5.93 -11.79 -52.41
CA GLY A 398 -6.53 -10.49 -52.71
C GLY A 398 -6.32 -9.43 -51.62
N ILE A 399 -7.19 -8.41 -51.60
CA ILE A 399 -7.07 -7.23 -50.73
C ILE A 399 -7.40 -7.60 -49.29
N PHE A 400 -6.54 -7.19 -48.35
CA PHE A 400 -6.79 -7.30 -46.92
C PHE A 400 -6.29 -6.05 -46.19
N SER A 401 -6.96 -5.68 -45.10
CA SER A 401 -6.62 -4.49 -44.31
C SER A 401 -5.72 -4.85 -43.14
N GLN A 402 -4.59 -4.14 -42.98
CA GLN A 402 -3.64 -4.38 -41.90
C GLN A 402 -2.87 -3.10 -41.54
N ALA A 403 -2.55 -2.91 -40.26
CA ALA A 403 -1.73 -1.78 -39.81
C ALA A 403 -0.28 -1.89 -40.33
N PRO A 404 0.30 -0.81 -40.90
CA PRO A 404 1.69 -0.77 -41.37
C PRO A 404 2.72 -1.29 -40.36
N TYR A 405 2.58 -0.95 -39.07
CA TYR A 405 3.46 -1.46 -38.01
C TYR A 405 3.49 -3.00 -37.95
N SER A 406 2.31 -3.61 -37.94
CA SER A 406 2.16 -5.06 -37.83
C SER A 406 2.70 -5.76 -39.08
N HIS A 407 2.53 -5.13 -40.24
CA HIS A 407 3.04 -5.63 -41.50
C HIS A 407 4.57 -5.65 -41.53
N LEU A 408 5.22 -4.56 -41.10
CA LEU A 408 6.69 -4.44 -41.03
C LEU A 408 7.34 -5.42 -40.03
N ILE A 409 6.61 -5.90 -39.03
CA ILE A 409 7.10 -6.91 -38.07
C ILE A 409 7.09 -8.33 -38.68
N GLY A 410 6.55 -8.50 -39.89
CA GLY A 410 6.49 -9.77 -40.60
C GLY A 410 5.13 -10.46 -40.51
N SER A 411 4.10 -9.79 -39.99
CA SER A 411 2.72 -10.30 -40.09
C SER A 411 2.23 -10.10 -41.53
N GLY A 412 1.85 -11.18 -42.19
CA GLY A 412 1.36 -11.15 -43.58
C GLY A 412 -0.15 -11.33 -43.68
N CYS A 413 -0.61 -11.75 -44.86
CA CYS A 413 -1.98 -12.19 -45.06
C CYS A 413 -2.31 -13.36 -44.13
N ILE A 414 -3.43 -13.24 -43.41
CA ILE A 414 -3.90 -14.23 -42.43
C ILE A 414 -4.15 -15.59 -43.11
N GLN A 415 -4.68 -15.61 -44.34
CA GLN A 415 -4.96 -16.84 -45.08
C GLN A 415 -3.67 -17.58 -45.46
N CYS A 416 -2.66 -16.87 -46.02
CA CYS A 416 -1.30 -17.40 -46.20
C CYS A 416 -0.69 -17.93 -44.89
N GLY A 417 -0.94 -17.27 -43.76
CA GLY A 417 -0.46 -17.69 -42.44
C GLY A 417 -1.07 -19.01 -41.97
N PHE A 418 -2.38 -19.19 -42.18
CA PHE A 418 -3.08 -20.43 -41.83
C PHE A 418 -2.65 -21.62 -42.70
N GLU A 419 -2.48 -21.42 -44.01
CA GLU A 419 -2.03 -22.47 -44.93
C GLU A 419 -0.63 -23.00 -44.56
N ASN A 420 0.32 -22.10 -44.31
CA ASN A 420 1.68 -22.46 -43.88
C ASN A 420 1.71 -23.16 -42.51
N THR A 421 0.80 -22.78 -41.61
CA THR A 421 0.69 -23.39 -40.27
C THR A 421 0.11 -24.80 -40.36
N LYS A 422 -0.89 -25.01 -41.22
CA LYS A 422 -1.49 -26.34 -41.47
C LYS A 422 -0.48 -27.33 -42.07
N LEU A 423 0.38 -26.87 -42.98
CA LEU A 423 1.47 -27.68 -43.54
C LEU A 423 2.53 -28.07 -42.50
N LYS A 424 2.84 -27.21 -41.52
CA LYS A 424 3.79 -27.51 -40.44
C LYS A 424 3.20 -28.40 -39.33
N GLN A 425 1.89 -28.44 -39.16
CA GLN A 425 1.23 -29.15 -38.05
C GLN A 425 0.76 -30.56 -38.39
N THR A 426 0.76 -30.95 -39.67
CA THR A 426 0.32 -32.28 -40.11
C THR A 426 1.47 -33.30 -40.04
N LYS A 427 1.86 -33.67 -38.83
CA LYS A 427 2.65 -34.91 -38.62
C LYS A 427 1.78 -36.12 -38.92
N SER A 428 2.38 -37.17 -39.49
CA SER A 428 1.72 -38.46 -39.65
C SER A 428 1.65 -39.23 -38.33
N THR A 429 0.74 -40.21 -38.24
CA THR A 429 0.66 -41.08 -37.05
C THR A 429 1.96 -41.87 -36.83
N SER A 430 2.65 -42.26 -37.90
CA SER A 430 3.94 -42.98 -37.84
C SER A 430 5.04 -42.12 -37.20
N GLU A 431 5.17 -40.86 -37.63
CA GLU A 431 6.20 -39.94 -37.10
C GLU A 431 5.98 -39.60 -35.61
N PHE A 432 4.73 -39.55 -35.16
CA PHE A 432 4.43 -39.37 -33.73
C PHE A 432 4.89 -40.58 -32.89
N VAL A 433 4.58 -41.81 -33.36
CA VAL A 433 4.95 -43.03 -32.64
C VAL A 433 6.46 -43.19 -32.54
N GLU A 434 7.21 -42.90 -33.62
CA GLU A 434 8.68 -42.93 -33.60
C GLU A 434 9.27 -41.97 -32.54
N GLN A 435 8.75 -40.74 -32.45
CA GLN A 435 9.20 -39.76 -31.45
C GLN A 435 8.82 -40.16 -30.03
N ALA A 436 7.64 -40.75 -29.84
CA ALA A 436 7.17 -41.21 -28.53
C ALA A 436 7.99 -42.41 -28.01
N VAL A 437 8.34 -43.36 -28.89
CA VAL A 437 9.22 -44.49 -28.59
C VAL A 437 10.64 -44.01 -28.27
N ALA A 438 11.15 -42.99 -28.95
CA ALA A 438 12.47 -42.44 -28.65
C ALA A 438 12.59 -41.85 -27.23
N ILE A 439 11.50 -41.30 -26.67
CA ILE A 439 11.48 -40.68 -25.34
C ILE A 439 11.21 -41.69 -24.23
N HIS A 440 10.23 -42.58 -24.43
CA HIS A 440 9.75 -43.49 -23.38
C HIS A 440 10.22 -44.94 -23.54
N GLY A 441 10.92 -45.27 -24.63
CA GLY A 441 11.36 -46.63 -24.94
C GLY A 441 10.18 -47.60 -25.10
N LYS A 442 10.29 -48.81 -24.51
CA LYS A 442 9.26 -49.87 -24.54
C LYS A 442 8.22 -49.75 -23.40
N ALA A 443 8.11 -48.60 -22.75
CA ALA A 443 7.23 -48.44 -21.58
C ALA A 443 5.73 -48.30 -21.93
N TYR A 444 5.41 -47.99 -23.19
CA TYR A 444 4.04 -47.79 -23.67
C TYR A 444 3.82 -48.48 -25.02
N ASP A 445 2.59 -48.92 -25.24
CA ASP A 445 2.11 -49.44 -26.52
C ASP A 445 1.17 -48.39 -27.17
N TYR A 446 1.42 -48.13 -28.46
CA TYR A 446 0.76 -47.10 -29.25
C TYR A 446 -0.19 -47.69 -30.31
N SER A 447 -0.52 -48.98 -30.23
CA SER A 447 -1.37 -49.68 -31.20
C SER A 447 -2.76 -49.06 -31.41
N LEU A 448 -3.25 -48.28 -30.44
CA LEU A 448 -4.55 -47.59 -30.50
C LEU A 448 -4.45 -46.10 -30.88
N VAL A 449 -3.24 -45.60 -31.18
CA VAL A 449 -3.04 -44.19 -31.48
C VAL A 449 -3.46 -43.87 -32.91
N LYS A 450 -4.40 -42.92 -33.04
CA LYS A 450 -4.71 -42.25 -34.30
C LYS A 450 -4.40 -40.77 -34.18
N TYR A 451 -3.29 -40.33 -34.78
CA TYR A 451 -2.86 -38.94 -34.67
C TYR A 451 -3.62 -38.06 -35.67
N THR A 452 -4.44 -37.16 -35.15
CA THR A 452 -5.16 -36.13 -35.92
C THR A 452 -4.55 -34.74 -35.71
N GLY A 453 -3.92 -34.48 -34.55
CA GLY A 453 -3.26 -33.22 -34.24
C GLY A 453 -2.56 -33.22 -32.88
N ALA A 454 -1.72 -32.22 -32.62
CA ALA A 454 -0.86 -32.18 -31.42
C ALA A 454 -1.63 -32.00 -30.09
N LYS A 455 -2.84 -31.45 -30.14
CA LYS A 455 -3.68 -31.12 -28.97
C LYS A 455 -4.84 -32.09 -28.75
N GLU A 456 -5.14 -32.94 -29.74
CA GLU A 456 -6.20 -33.94 -29.64
C GLU A 456 -5.72 -35.12 -28.78
N LEU A 457 -6.58 -35.62 -27.90
CA LEU A 457 -6.23 -36.70 -27.00
C LEU A 457 -6.03 -38.00 -27.78
N VAL A 458 -4.96 -38.73 -27.47
CA VAL A 458 -4.70 -40.07 -28.00
C VAL A 458 -4.72 -41.09 -26.87
N GLN A 459 -5.18 -42.29 -27.20
CA GLN A 459 -5.21 -43.43 -26.28
C GLN A 459 -3.86 -44.16 -26.34
N ILE A 460 -3.13 -44.10 -25.24
CA ILE A 460 -1.81 -44.73 -25.08
C ILE A 460 -1.97 -45.84 -24.04
N ILE A 461 -1.35 -47.00 -24.28
CA ILE A 461 -1.44 -48.13 -23.36
C ILE A 461 -0.17 -48.15 -22.49
N CYS A 462 -0.35 -48.03 -21.19
CA CYS A 462 0.70 -48.29 -20.21
C CYS A 462 0.76 -49.78 -19.88
N SER A 463 1.96 -50.37 -19.90
CA SER A 463 2.14 -51.80 -19.58
C SER A 463 1.73 -52.18 -18.14
N VAL A 464 1.62 -51.20 -17.23
CA VAL A 464 1.26 -51.41 -15.82
C VAL A 464 -0.19 -51.03 -15.53
N HIS A 465 -0.64 -49.86 -16.01
CA HIS A 465 -1.94 -49.28 -15.64
C HIS A 465 -2.99 -49.30 -16.77
N GLY A 466 -2.67 -49.93 -17.90
CA GLY A 466 -3.60 -50.06 -19.03
C GLY A 466 -3.76 -48.78 -19.86
N VAL A 467 -4.90 -48.66 -20.55
CA VAL A 467 -5.17 -47.56 -21.50
C VAL A 467 -5.43 -46.25 -20.76
N PHE A 468 -4.76 -45.18 -21.16
CA PHE A 468 -4.99 -43.84 -20.66
C PHE A 468 -4.94 -42.80 -21.80
N GLU A 469 -5.60 -41.67 -21.59
CA GLU A 469 -5.67 -40.59 -22.58
C GLU A 469 -4.68 -39.47 -22.25
N GLN A 470 -3.93 -39.03 -23.25
CA GLN A 470 -2.98 -37.92 -23.11
C GLN A 470 -2.81 -37.17 -24.43
N GLN A 471 -2.48 -35.88 -24.36
CA GLN A 471 -2.15 -35.09 -25.55
C GLN A 471 -0.77 -35.48 -26.10
N PRO A 472 -0.63 -35.71 -27.42
CA PRO A 472 0.63 -35.96 -28.10
C PRO A 472 1.73 -34.95 -27.75
N SER A 473 1.42 -33.65 -27.71
CA SER A 473 2.40 -32.62 -27.38
C SER A 473 2.96 -32.75 -25.97
N VAL A 474 2.14 -33.17 -25.01
CA VAL A 474 2.53 -33.35 -23.60
C VAL A 474 3.28 -34.67 -23.41
N HIS A 475 2.87 -35.71 -24.13
CA HIS A 475 3.57 -37.00 -24.09
C HIS A 475 5.02 -36.89 -24.59
N LEU A 476 5.22 -36.10 -25.65
CA LEU A 476 6.54 -35.82 -26.23
C LEU A 476 7.44 -34.90 -25.37
N THR A 477 6.94 -34.30 -24.28
CA THR A 477 7.82 -33.61 -23.31
C THR A 477 8.38 -34.56 -22.24
N GLY A 478 8.08 -35.86 -22.31
CA GLY A 478 8.48 -36.86 -21.32
C GLY A 478 7.46 -37.10 -20.22
N ALA A 479 6.24 -36.54 -20.32
CA ALA A 479 5.16 -36.84 -19.40
C ALA A 479 4.54 -38.19 -19.75
N GLY A 480 4.53 -39.12 -18.79
CA GLY A 480 3.99 -40.47 -18.96
C GLY A 480 2.62 -40.68 -18.31
N CYS A 481 2.30 -41.94 -17.98
CA CYS A 481 1.12 -42.29 -17.22
C CYS A 481 1.14 -41.64 -15.82
N ARG A 482 0.03 -40.99 -15.44
CA ARG A 482 -0.10 -40.30 -14.15
C ARG A 482 0.01 -41.27 -12.96
N ALA A 483 -0.52 -42.49 -13.08
CA ALA A 483 -0.45 -43.49 -12.01
C ALA A 483 1.01 -43.92 -11.74
N CYS A 484 1.78 -44.24 -12.79
CA CYS A 484 3.23 -44.50 -12.67
C CYS A 484 4.01 -43.32 -12.06
N GLY A 485 3.65 -42.08 -12.42
CA GLY A 485 4.27 -40.88 -11.86
C GLY A 485 4.00 -40.72 -10.36
N PHE A 486 2.77 -41.03 -9.93
CA PHE A 486 2.35 -40.98 -8.54
C PHE A 486 3.05 -42.05 -7.68
N GLU A 487 3.13 -43.29 -8.19
CA GLU A 487 3.81 -44.40 -7.50
C GLU A 487 5.30 -44.12 -7.28
N ARG A 488 6.01 -43.61 -8.29
CA ARG A 488 7.42 -43.21 -8.15
C ARG A 488 7.60 -42.08 -7.13
N SER A 489 6.71 -41.07 -7.15
CA SER A 489 6.79 -39.95 -6.21
C SER A 489 6.48 -40.36 -4.78
N ASN A 490 5.49 -41.24 -4.57
CA ASN A 490 5.15 -41.75 -3.25
C ASN A 490 6.27 -42.61 -2.67
N LYS A 491 6.81 -43.55 -3.45
CA LYS A 491 7.93 -44.40 -2.99
C LYS A 491 9.17 -43.58 -2.62
N ALA A 492 9.41 -42.45 -3.27
CA ALA A 492 10.50 -41.53 -2.94
C ALA A 492 10.23 -40.65 -1.71
N LYS A 493 8.97 -40.52 -1.27
CA LYS A 493 8.54 -39.64 -0.17
C LYS A 493 8.15 -40.38 1.11
N THR A 494 7.90 -41.69 1.05
CA THR A 494 7.61 -42.52 2.22
C THR A 494 8.88 -42.80 3.01
N MET A 495 8.97 -42.29 4.23
CA MET A 495 9.96 -42.69 5.22
C MET A 495 9.41 -43.84 6.09
N THR A 496 10.28 -44.61 6.70
CA THR A 496 9.91 -45.69 7.62
C THR A 496 9.59 -45.17 9.02
N GLN A 497 8.86 -45.94 9.84
CA GLN A 497 8.55 -45.58 11.22
C GLN A 497 9.81 -45.35 12.08
N SER A 498 10.85 -46.17 11.88
CA SER A 498 12.14 -46.02 12.57
C SER A 498 12.87 -44.72 12.19
N GLU A 499 12.82 -44.32 10.91
CA GLU A 499 13.42 -43.07 10.45
C GLU A 499 12.67 -41.84 10.99
N PHE A 500 11.34 -41.92 11.11
CA PHE A 500 10.53 -40.87 11.73
C PHE A 500 10.92 -40.66 13.20
N ILE A 501 11.00 -41.74 13.99
CA ILE A 501 11.34 -41.68 15.41
C ILE A 501 12.77 -41.13 15.60
N SER A 502 13.73 -41.57 14.78
CA SER A 502 15.12 -41.06 14.84
C SER A 502 15.17 -39.55 14.63
N LYS A 503 14.51 -39.04 13.59
CA LYS A 503 14.48 -37.59 13.30
C LYS A 503 13.73 -36.80 14.36
N ALA A 504 12.63 -37.35 14.89
CA ALA A 504 11.87 -36.71 15.95
C ALA A 504 12.69 -36.58 17.25
N ASN A 505 13.51 -37.59 17.57
CA ASN A 505 14.45 -37.55 18.70
C ASN A 505 15.64 -36.59 18.46
N GLU A 506 16.11 -36.41 17.22
CA GLU A 506 17.14 -35.41 16.91
C GLU A 506 16.65 -33.98 17.18
N ILE A 507 15.37 -33.69 16.88
CA ILE A 507 14.79 -32.34 17.01
C ILE A 507 14.39 -32.04 18.45
N HIS A 508 13.72 -32.98 19.11
CA HIS A 508 13.14 -32.76 20.44
C HIS A 508 13.95 -33.39 21.58
N GLY A 509 15.06 -34.07 21.27
CA GLY A 509 15.76 -34.92 22.23
C GLY A 509 14.87 -36.08 22.72
N SER A 510 15.14 -36.57 23.93
CA SER A 510 14.34 -37.63 24.60
C SER A 510 13.09 -37.08 25.31
N LYS A 511 12.51 -35.97 24.81
CA LYS A 511 11.41 -35.26 25.50
C LYS A 511 10.03 -35.93 25.35
N TYR A 512 9.83 -36.73 24.31
CA TYR A 512 8.56 -37.37 24.01
C TYR A 512 8.74 -38.88 23.87
N ASP A 513 7.69 -39.62 24.24
CA ASP A 513 7.63 -41.06 24.04
C ASP A 513 6.79 -41.37 22.78
N TYR A 514 7.35 -42.22 21.92
CA TYR A 514 6.81 -42.64 20.63
C TYR A 514 6.40 -44.12 20.60
N SER A 515 6.32 -44.78 21.75
CA SER A 515 6.03 -46.22 21.86
C SER A 515 4.71 -46.64 21.20
N ASN A 516 3.73 -45.72 21.12
CA ASN A 516 2.44 -45.92 20.47
C ASN A 516 2.29 -45.15 19.14
N THR A 517 3.38 -44.58 18.60
CA THR A 517 3.32 -43.79 17.39
C THR A 517 3.39 -44.67 16.15
N VAL A 518 2.30 -44.74 15.38
CA VAL A 518 2.26 -45.37 14.06
C VAL A 518 2.43 -44.31 12.97
N TYR A 519 3.53 -44.39 12.22
CA TYR A 519 3.78 -43.49 11.09
C TYR A 519 3.32 -44.12 9.78
N GLU A 520 2.40 -43.45 9.09
CA GLU A 520 1.98 -43.81 7.74
C GLU A 520 2.54 -42.84 6.70
N LEU A 521 2.21 -41.54 6.84
CA LEU A 521 2.58 -40.48 5.90
C LEU A 521 2.84 -39.15 6.63
N SER A 522 3.57 -38.24 5.99
CA SER A 522 3.98 -36.96 6.57
C SER A 522 2.83 -36.03 6.98
N HIS A 523 1.68 -36.12 6.31
CA HIS A 523 0.50 -35.29 6.57
C HIS A 523 -0.52 -35.98 7.49
N VAL A 524 -0.33 -37.27 7.79
CA VAL A 524 -1.18 -38.01 8.71
C VAL A 524 -0.79 -37.63 10.15
N LYS A 525 -1.80 -37.56 11.01
CA LYS A 525 -1.60 -37.26 12.42
C LYS A 525 -1.04 -38.49 13.12
N VAL A 526 -0.01 -38.27 13.92
CA VAL A 526 0.62 -39.24 14.79
C VAL A 526 0.32 -38.88 16.24
N ASP A 527 0.05 -39.90 17.04
CA ASP A 527 -0.13 -39.75 18.47
C ASP A 527 1.24 -39.83 19.16
N ILE A 528 1.55 -38.79 19.92
CA ILE A 528 2.84 -38.57 20.59
C ILE A 528 2.56 -38.38 22.08
N ILE A 529 3.37 -38.99 22.93
CA ILE A 529 3.16 -38.95 24.38
C ILE A 529 4.07 -37.89 24.98
N CYS A 530 3.47 -36.86 25.58
CA CYS A 530 4.17 -35.91 26.43
C CYS A 530 4.20 -36.45 27.88
N PRO A 531 5.37 -36.53 28.54
CA PRO A 531 5.45 -36.97 29.94
C PRO A 531 4.58 -36.13 30.89
N GLU A 532 4.45 -34.83 30.63
CA GLU A 532 3.70 -33.88 31.49
C GLU A 532 2.20 -33.84 31.18
N HIS A 533 1.80 -33.93 29.90
CA HIS A 533 0.43 -33.64 29.46
C HIS A 533 -0.29 -34.83 28.81
N GLY A 534 0.36 -36.00 28.78
CA GLY A 534 -0.19 -37.21 28.17
C GLY A 534 -0.16 -37.20 26.63
N VAL A 535 -1.02 -38.01 26.03
CA VAL A 535 -1.09 -38.21 24.57
C VAL A 535 -1.63 -36.96 23.89
N PHE A 536 -0.95 -36.49 22.85
CA PHE A 536 -1.42 -35.45 21.96
C PHE A 536 -1.17 -35.82 20.50
N SER A 537 -2.00 -35.32 19.60
CA SER A 537 -1.96 -35.69 18.18
C SER A 537 -1.45 -34.53 17.33
N GLN A 538 -0.47 -34.77 16.46
CA GLN A 538 0.06 -33.79 15.51
C GLN A 538 0.41 -34.43 14.18
N THR A 539 0.44 -33.67 13.09
CA THR A 539 0.96 -34.21 11.83
C THR A 539 2.45 -34.48 11.96
N ALA A 540 2.92 -35.60 11.40
CA ALA A 540 4.32 -35.98 11.45
C ALA A 540 5.25 -34.87 10.93
N ASN A 541 4.85 -34.18 9.86
CA ASN A 541 5.59 -33.03 9.32
C ASN A 541 5.63 -31.83 10.29
N SER A 542 4.53 -31.53 10.99
CA SER A 542 4.52 -30.45 12.00
C SER A 542 5.47 -30.75 13.14
N HIS A 543 5.46 -31.98 13.63
CA HIS A 543 6.34 -32.41 14.72
C HIS A 543 7.81 -32.34 14.33
N LEU A 544 8.14 -32.79 13.11
CA LEU A 544 9.49 -32.68 12.54
C LEU A 544 9.94 -31.25 12.21
N ASN A 545 9.03 -30.27 12.21
CA ASN A 545 9.40 -28.85 12.09
C ASN A 545 9.68 -28.19 13.44
N GLY A 546 9.71 -28.96 14.53
CA GLY A 546 9.99 -28.46 15.88
C GLY A 546 8.75 -28.09 16.70
N ASN A 547 7.54 -28.35 16.21
CA ASN A 547 6.33 -28.13 16.99
C ASN A 547 6.14 -29.27 18.00
N GLY A 548 6.37 -28.98 19.28
CA GLY A 548 6.17 -29.91 20.39
C GLY A 548 4.74 -29.89 20.97
N CYS A 549 4.55 -30.45 22.17
CA CYS A 549 3.24 -30.49 22.84
C CYS A 549 2.60 -29.08 22.94
N PRO A 550 1.37 -28.88 22.42
CA PRO A 550 0.69 -27.58 22.45
C PRO A 550 0.47 -27.05 23.86
N ARG A 551 0.24 -27.94 24.84
CA ARG A 551 0.03 -27.54 26.24
C ARG A 551 1.34 -27.05 26.88
N CYS A 552 2.46 -27.73 26.65
CA CYS A 552 3.77 -27.23 27.07
C CYS A 552 4.09 -25.86 26.45
N ALA A 553 3.78 -25.67 25.16
CA ALA A 553 4.03 -24.41 24.48
C ALA A 553 3.18 -23.27 25.06
N PHE A 554 1.92 -23.54 25.40
CA PHE A 554 1.03 -22.58 26.04
C PHE A 554 1.51 -22.19 27.44
N VAL A 555 1.88 -23.16 28.28
CA VAL A 555 2.39 -22.89 29.64
C VAL A 555 3.67 -22.04 29.58
N ALA A 556 4.64 -22.42 28.75
CA ALA A 556 5.89 -21.68 28.62
C ALA A 556 5.70 -20.27 28.02
N ALA A 557 4.69 -20.07 27.16
CA ALA A 557 4.36 -18.75 26.63
C ALA A 557 3.68 -17.87 27.69
N ALA A 558 2.78 -18.45 28.51
CA ALA A 558 2.11 -17.76 29.59
C ALA A 558 3.08 -17.33 30.70
N GLU A 559 4.03 -18.19 31.08
CA GLU A 559 5.05 -17.85 32.09
C GLU A 559 5.97 -16.72 31.64
N ARG A 560 6.37 -16.67 30.36
CA ARG A 560 7.18 -15.56 29.82
C ARG A 560 6.46 -14.22 29.74
N GLN A 561 5.12 -14.23 29.80
CA GLN A 561 4.28 -13.04 29.70
C GLN A 561 3.68 -12.62 31.05
N ARG A 562 3.91 -13.37 32.12
CA ARG A 562 3.44 -13.03 33.46
C ARG A 562 4.37 -11.99 34.08
N LEU A 563 3.85 -10.79 34.33
CA LEU A 563 4.46 -9.82 35.24
C LEU A 563 4.46 -10.36 36.66
N THR A 564 5.46 -9.98 37.48
CA THR A 564 5.40 -10.24 38.92
C THR A 564 4.50 -9.22 39.64
N THR A 565 4.12 -9.52 40.88
CA THR A 565 3.34 -8.58 41.72
C THR A 565 4.10 -7.27 41.93
N GLU A 566 5.41 -7.34 42.11
CA GLU A 566 6.28 -6.16 42.27
C GLU A 566 6.32 -5.32 40.99
N GLU A 567 6.52 -5.96 39.82
CA GLU A 567 6.53 -5.27 38.52
C GLU A 567 5.19 -4.59 38.21
N PHE A 568 4.07 -5.22 38.59
CA PHE A 568 2.74 -4.61 38.46
C PHE A 568 2.59 -3.37 39.35
N ILE A 569 3.05 -3.43 40.61
CA ILE A 569 2.97 -2.31 41.55
C ILE A 569 3.85 -1.15 41.05
N GLU A 570 5.06 -1.41 40.57
CA GLU A 570 5.94 -0.38 39.99
C GLU A 570 5.27 0.36 38.83
N LEU A 571 4.68 -0.36 37.88
CA LEU A 571 3.94 0.24 36.77
C LEU A 571 2.70 1.01 37.22
N ALA A 572 1.99 0.52 38.24
CA ALA A 572 0.82 1.20 38.77
C ALA A 572 1.17 2.51 39.49
N VAL A 573 2.31 2.55 40.20
CA VAL A 573 2.87 3.76 40.80
C VAL A 573 3.40 4.73 39.74
N GLU A 574 4.01 4.25 38.66
CA GLU A 574 4.43 5.13 37.55
C GLU A 574 3.23 5.83 36.90
N MET A 575 2.11 5.12 36.73
CA MET A 575 0.91 5.65 36.08
C MET A 575 0.06 6.55 36.97
N HIS A 576 -0.12 6.20 38.25
CA HIS A 576 -1.05 6.88 39.17
C HIS A 576 -0.37 7.61 40.33
N GLY A 577 0.97 7.54 40.43
CA GLY A 577 1.72 8.03 41.59
C GLY A 577 1.42 7.24 42.87
N GLU A 578 1.77 7.80 44.03
CA GLU A 578 1.50 7.23 45.36
C GLU A 578 0.04 7.45 45.83
N THR A 579 -0.91 7.55 44.90
CA THR A 579 -2.31 7.88 45.20
C THR A 579 -3.14 6.69 45.67
N PHE A 580 -2.71 5.47 45.36
CA PHE A 580 -3.39 4.22 45.73
C PHE A 580 -2.50 3.36 46.61
N ASP A 581 -3.13 2.64 47.55
CA ASP A 581 -2.45 1.67 48.39
C ASP A 581 -2.64 0.25 47.82
N TYR A 582 -1.50 -0.40 47.55
CA TYR A 582 -1.40 -1.73 46.93
C TYR A 582 -0.98 -2.82 47.94
N SER A 583 -1.02 -2.54 49.25
CA SER A 583 -0.58 -3.46 50.30
C SER A 583 -1.32 -4.82 50.31
N GLU A 584 -2.53 -4.88 49.75
CA GLU A 584 -3.35 -6.10 49.65
C GLU A 584 -3.36 -6.73 48.24
N VAL A 585 -2.45 -6.31 47.35
CA VAL A 585 -2.39 -6.82 45.98
C VAL A 585 -1.65 -8.16 45.95
N ASP A 586 -2.33 -9.19 45.46
CA ASP A 586 -1.75 -10.48 45.05
C ASP A 586 -2.00 -10.69 43.55
N TYR A 587 -0.97 -10.47 42.73
CA TYR A 587 -1.09 -10.51 41.27
C TYR A 587 -0.87 -11.92 40.73
N VAL A 588 -1.94 -12.54 40.22
CA VAL A 588 -1.90 -13.87 39.61
C VAL A 588 -1.92 -13.81 38.08
N SER A 589 -2.73 -12.89 37.53
CA SER A 589 -2.78 -12.61 36.10
C SER A 589 -3.37 -11.22 35.82
N SER A 590 -3.22 -10.75 34.58
CA SER A 590 -3.74 -9.47 34.12
C SER A 590 -5.26 -9.36 34.11
N HIS A 591 -5.96 -10.51 34.16
CA HIS A 591 -7.41 -10.61 34.10
C HIS A 591 -8.05 -10.93 35.45
N ASP A 592 -7.27 -11.39 36.42
CA ASP A 592 -7.75 -11.63 37.77
C ASP A 592 -7.85 -10.31 38.51
N LYS A 593 -8.92 -10.13 39.30
CA LYS A 593 -9.13 -8.88 40.03
C LYS A 593 -8.18 -8.81 41.21
N VAL A 594 -7.57 -7.65 41.40
CA VAL A 594 -6.75 -7.31 42.56
C VAL A 594 -7.50 -6.32 43.45
N LYS A 595 -7.22 -6.36 44.76
CA LYS A 595 -7.77 -5.43 45.74
C LYS A 595 -6.86 -4.22 45.83
N ILE A 596 -7.39 -3.05 45.49
CA ILE A 596 -6.66 -1.78 45.50
C ILE A 596 -7.42 -0.83 46.41
N THR A 597 -6.71 -0.06 47.22
CA THR A 597 -7.33 0.88 48.15
C THR A 597 -7.23 2.29 47.60
N CYS A 598 -8.40 2.92 47.35
CA CYS A 598 -8.49 4.34 47.02
C CYS A 598 -8.65 5.15 48.30
N PRO A 599 -7.90 6.25 48.50
CA PRO A 599 -8.03 7.10 49.68
C PRO A 599 -9.39 7.81 49.79
N ILE A 600 -10.13 7.96 48.67
CA ILE A 600 -11.43 8.64 48.62
C ILE A 600 -12.59 7.66 48.76
N HIS A 601 -12.49 6.47 48.14
CA HIS A 601 -13.61 5.52 47.99
C HIS A 601 -13.39 4.19 48.71
N GLY A 602 -12.25 4.00 49.38
CA GLY A 602 -11.91 2.79 50.12
C GLY A 602 -11.43 1.65 49.21
N VAL A 603 -11.49 0.42 49.73
CA VAL A 603 -11.04 -0.80 49.03
C VAL A 603 -11.99 -1.13 47.89
N PHE A 604 -11.45 -1.33 46.69
CA PHE A 604 -12.19 -1.75 45.52
C PHE A 604 -11.46 -2.85 44.73
N GLU A 605 -12.20 -3.63 43.95
CA GLU A 605 -11.66 -4.70 43.13
C GLU A 605 -11.63 -4.28 41.65
N GLN A 606 -10.47 -4.37 41.02
CA GLN A 606 -10.30 -4.08 39.59
C GLN A 606 -9.27 -5.01 38.97
N THR A 607 -9.36 -5.26 37.67
CA THR A 607 -8.32 -6.01 36.97
C THR A 607 -7.07 -5.13 36.77
N PRO A 608 -5.86 -5.68 36.91
CA PRO A 608 -4.59 -4.99 36.66
C PRO A 608 -4.56 -4.22 35.34
N THR A 609 -5.03 -4.84 34.23
CA THR A 609 -5.11 -4.16 32.93
C THR A 609 -6.05 -2.96 32.96
N SER A 610 -7.22 -3.09 33.57
CA SER A 610 -8.18 -1.97 33.66
C SER A 610 -7.66 -0.85 34.55
N HIS A 611 -6.87 -1.17 35.57
CA HIS A 611 -6.27 -0.18 36.46
C HIS A 611 -5.17 0.62 35.76
N LEU A 612 -4.22 -0.06 35.13
CA LEU A 612 -3.10 0.55 34.39
C LEU A 612 -3.55 1.39 33.18
N THR A 613 -4.64 1.01 32.52
CA THR A 613 -5.15 1.71 31.34
C THR A 613 -6.09 2.87 31.64
N SER A 614 -6.55 3.01 32.88
CA SER A 614 -7.52 4.06 33.25
C SER A 614 -6.83 5.29 33.81
N ASP A 615 -7.04 6.48 33.23
CA ASP A 615 -6.39 7.74 33.68
C ASP A 615 -6.62 8.12 35.16
N PHE A 616 -7.62 7.53 35.82
CA PHE A 616 -8.01 7.88 37.19
C PHE A 616 -7.79 6.76 38.21
N GLY A 617 -7.39 5.55 37.77
CA GLY A 617 -7.16 4.36 38.61
C GLY A 617 -8.40 3.76 39.30
N CYS A 618 -9.33 4.58 39.81
CA CYS A 618 -10.56 4.18 40.47
C CYS A 618 -11.78 4.51 39.61
N ARG A 619 -12.69 3.52 39.47
CA ARG A 619 -13.93 3.65 38.67
C ARG A 619 -14.84 4.76 39.19
N GLU A 620 -14.90 4.96 40.50
CA GLU A 620 -15.74 6.00 41.10
C GLU A 620 -15.15 7.40 40.94
N CYS A 621 -13.83 7.56 41.05
CA CYS A 621 -13.11 8.79 40.70
C CYS A 621 -13.37 9.16 39.23
N ALA A 622 -13.20 8.20 38.32
CA ALA A 622 -13.40 8.42 36.89
C ALA A 622 -14.82 8.91 36.56
N ASN A 623 -15.85 8.34 37.21
CA ASN A 623 -17.23 8.71 36.99
C ASN A 623 -17.56 10.11 37.54
N LYS A 624 -17.03 10.49 38.70
CA LYS A 624 -17.22 11.83 39.27
C LYS A 624 -16.57 12.90 38.38
N SER A 625 -15.34 12.68 37.92
CA SER A 625 -14.62 13.61 37.04
C SER A 625 -15.30 13.77 35.67
N LYS A 626 -15.74 12.67 35.04
CA LYS A 626 -16.49 12.71 33.78
C LYS A 626 -17.86 13.39 33.93
N GLY A 627 -18.54 13.20 35.05
CA GLY A 627 -19.82 13.82 35.35
C GLY A 627 -19.73 15.34 35.54
N LEU A 628 -18.64 15.85 36.12
CA LEU A 628 -18.39 17.28 36.27
C LEU A 628 -18.03 17.96 34.94
N ALA A 629 -17.18 17.32 34.13
CA ALA A 629 -16.73 17.86 32.85
C ALA A 629 -17.84 17.93 31.77
N GLN A 630 -18.92 17.16 31.91
CA GLN A 630 -20.04 17.12 30.96
C GLN A 630 -21.26 17.95 31.36
N ARG A 631 -21.24 18.62 32.52
CA ARG A 631 -22.37 19.47 32.94
C ARG A 631 -22.33 20.81 32.20
N LYS A 632 -23.34 21.05 31.37
CA LYS A 632 -23.62 22.38 30.81
C LYS A 632 -24.17 23.32 31.88
N THR A 633 -23.90 24.61 31.75
CA THR A 633 -24.54 25.63 32.60
C THR A 633 -25.96 25.95 32.11
N THR A 634 -26.79 26.59 32.93
CA THR A 634 -28.13 27.06 32.53
C THR A 634 -28.06 28.00 31.34
N ASP A 635 -27.08 28.89 31.30
CA ASP A 635 -26.90 29.85 30.20
C ASP A 635 -26.51 29.17 28.89
N GLU A 636 -25.64 28.15 28.95
CA GLU A 636 -25.27 27.34 27.79
C GLU A 636 -26.45 26.48 27.27
N PHE A 637 -27.35 26.04 28.15
CA PHE A 637 -28.57 25.37 27.72
C PHE A 637 -29.51 26.33 26.99
N ILE A 638 -29.72 27.54 27.54
CA ILE A 638 -30.62 28.55 26.97
C ILE A 638 -30.11 29.03 25.61
N SER A 639 -28.80 29.22 25.44
CA SER A 639 -28.23 29.65 24.15
C SER A 639 -28.52 28.64 23.04
N VAL A 640 -28.24 27.35 23.27
CA VAL A 640 -28.50 26.30 22.28
C VAL A 640 -30.00 26.10 22.04
N ALA A 641 -30.84 26.23 23.07
CA ALA A 641 -32.29 26.14 22.91
C ALA A 641 -32.87 27.30 22.06
N LYS A 642 -32.31 28.52 22.19
CA LYS A 642 -32.66 29.67 21.34
C LYS A 642 -32.20 29.50 19.89
N GLU A 643 -31.03 28.91 19.64
CA GLU A 643 -30.60 28.59 18.27
C GLU A 643 -31.56 27.64 17.55
N VAL A 644 -32.09 26.64 18.26
CA VAL A 644 -32.98 25.63 17.67
C VAL A 644 -34.40 26.15 17.45
N HIS A 645 -34.95 26.92 18.40
CA HIS A 645 -36.37 27.30 18.38
C HIS A 645 -36.64 28.78 18.04
N GLY A 646 -35.61 29.63 18.06
CA GLY A 646 -35.74 31.09 17.97
C GLY A 646 -36.55 31.68 19.12
N ASP A 647 -37.34 32.71 18.84
CA ASP A 647 -38.15 33.43 19.84
C ASP A 647 -39.46 32.72 20.24
N ARG A 648 -39.59 31.42 19.94
CA ARG A 648 -40.84 30.68 20.20
C ARG A 648 -41.07 30.37 21.67
N TYR A 649 -40.02 30.33 22.48
CA TYR A 649 -40.09 30.02 23.90
C TYR A 649 -39.34 31.06 24.72
N ASP A 650 -39.86 31.32 25.91
CA ASP A 650 -39.22 32.13 26.94
C ASP A 650 -38.69 31.20 28.04
N TYR A 651 -37.44 31.43 28.42
CA TYR A 651 -36.65 30.62 29.36
C TYR A 651 -36.35 31.37 30.66
N SER A 652 -37.03 32.49 30.93
CA SER A 652 -36.82 33.34 32.11
C SER A 652 -37.06 32.62 33.44
N LEU A 653 -37.75 31.47 33.42
CA LEU A 653 -38.03 30.63 34.59
C LEU A 653 -37.32 29.27 34.54
N THR A 654 -36.34 29.10 33.65
CA THR A 654 -35.64 27.84 33.44
C THR A 654 -34.39 27.75 34.33
N GLU A 655 -34.35 26.74 35.22
CA GLU A 655 -33.17 26.35 35.98
C GLU A 655 -32.67 24.97 35.52
N TYR A 656 -31.47 24.90 34.93
CA TYR A 656 -30.90 23.65 34.43
C TYR A 656 -29.99 23.02 35.48
N VAL A 657 -30.38 21.84 35.97
CA VAL A 657 -29.58 21.09 36.95
C VAL A 657 -28.87 19.91 36.29
N THR A 658 -29.62 19.08 35.56
CA THR A 658 -29.05 17.99 34.77
C THR A 658 -29.81 17.83 33.45
N ALA A 659 -29.22 17.06 32.53
CA ALA A 659 -29.82 16.78 31.23
C ALA A 659 -31.11 15.94 31.32
N LYS A 660 -31.44 15.34 32.47
CA LYS A 660 -32.63 14.50 32.65
C LYS A 660 -33.72 15.18 33.48
N ASP A 661 -33.35 16.15 34.30
CA ASP A 661 -34.31 16.85 35.15
C ASP A 661 -35.12 17.81 34.29
N LYS A 662 -36.45 17.73 34.40
CA LYS A 662 -37.36 18.52 33.57
C LYS A 662 -37.22 19.99 33.94
N VAL A 663 -37.12 20.84 32.91
CA VAL A 663 -37.05 22.29 33.08
C VAL A 663 -38.37 22.96 32.70
N ALA A 664 -38.67 24.07 33.36
CA ALA A 664 -39.84 24.88 33.06
C ALA A 664 -39.55 25.78 31.85
N ILE A 665 -40.38 25.70 30.81
CA ILE A 665 -40.25 26.46 29.57
C ILE A 665 -41.59 27.13 29.27
N LEU A 666 -41.59 28.41 28.92
CA LEU A 666 -42.79 29.16 28.60
C LEU A 666 -43.00 29.21 27.09
N CYS A 667 -44.09 28.62 26.60
CA CYS A 667 -44.49 28.77 25.20
C CYS A 667 -45.38 30.00 25.04
N HIS A 668 -45.00 30.94 24.18
CA HIS A 668 -45.78 32.15 23.91
C HIS A 668 -47.23 31.88 23.46
N LYS A 669 -47.51 30.71 22.86
CA LYS A 669 -48.87 30.31 22.43
C LYS A 669 -49.66 29.48 23.44
N HIS A 670 -48.98 28.67 24.25
CA HIS A 670 -49.63 27.59 25.01
C HIS A 670 -49.34 27.61 26.52
N GLY A 671 -48.56 28.58 26.99
CA GLY A 671 -48.21 28.77 28.40
C GLY A 671 -47.06 27.88 28.87
N LEU A 672 -46.89 27.82 30.20
CA LEU A 672 -45.78 27.13 30.87
C LEU A 672 -45.93 25.62 30.78
N PHE A 673 -44.83 24.92 30.49
CA PHE A 673 -44.78 23.46 30.46
C PHE A 673 -43.42 22.94 30.93
N MET A 674 -43.40 21.69 31.39
CA MET A 674 -42.19 21.01 31.84
C MET A 674 -41.69 20.04 30.77
N GLN A 675 -40.41 20.12 30.40
CA GLN A 675 -39.82 19.24 29.38
C GLN A 675 -38.38 18.85 29.73
N ASP A 676 -37.96 17.65 29.32
CA ASP A 676 -36.57 17.23 29.44
C ASP A 676 -35.70 18.12 28.52
N PRO A 677 -34.64 18.77 29.06
CA PRO A 677 -33.72 19.60 28.29
C PRO A 677 -33.23 18.95 27.00
N ARG A 678 -32.82 17.67 27.01
CA ARG A 678 -32.29 16.97 25.83
C ARG A 678 -33.34 16.86 24.73
N ILE A 679 -34.58 16.57 25.12
CA ILE A 679 -35.70 16.44 24.19
C ILE A 679 -36.02 17.80 23.56
N HIS A 680 -35.94 18.87 24.37
CA HIS A 680 -36.18 20.23 23.92
C HIS A 680 -35.13 20.70 22.89
N ILE A 681 -33.84 20.54 23.19
CA ILE A 681 -32.75 20.97 22.29
C ILE A 681 -32.77 20.15 20.97
N ASN A 682 -33.27 18.92 21.00
CA ASN A 682 -33.46 18.10 19.80
C ASN A 682 -34.66 18.53 18.92
N GLY A 683 -35.25 19.70 19.16
CA GLY A 683 -36.28 20.29 18.30
C GLY A 683 -37.72 19.88 18.66
N SER A 684 -37.93 19.24 19.82
CA SER A 684 -39.28 18.91 20.27
C SER A 684 -40.03 20.16 20.71
N HIS A 685 -41.26 20.32 20.21
CA HIS A 685 -42.09 21.46 20.56
C HIS A 685 -42.81 21.22 21.90
N CYS A 686 -43.49 22.23 22.45
CA CYS A 686 -44.34 22.01 23.62
C CYS A 686 -45.42 20.97 23.30
N PRO A 687 -45.93 20.22 24.30
CA PRO A 687 -46.88 19.13 24.08
C PRO A 687 -48.05 19.54 23.18
N LYS A 688 -48.60 20.74 23.35
CA LYS A 688 -49.72 21.26 22.55
C LYS A 688 -49.33 21.69 21.12
N CYS A 689 -48.09 22.15 20.89
CA CYS A 689 -47.57 22.44 19.56
C CYS A 689 -47.15 21.17 18.79
N SER A 690 -46.81 20.08 19.50
CA SER A 690 -46.27 18.85 18.91
C SER A 690 -47.34 17.84 18.48
N TYR A 691 -48.63 18.06 18.78
CA TYR A 691 -49.72 17.20 18.32
C TYR A 691 -50.01 17.45 16.83
N GLY A 692 -49.56 16.53 15.97
CA GLY A 692 -49.78 16.60 14.51
C GLY A 692 -48.89 15.69 13.64
N LYS A 693 -47.95 14.91 14.23
CA LYS A 693 -47.04 14.05 13.46
C LYS A 693 -46.97 12.57 13.91
N GLY A 694 -48.02 12.01 14.52
CA GLY A 694 -47.98 10.60 14.91
C GLY A 694 -49.36 9.94 15.05
N VAL A 695 -49.66 9.06 14.08
CA VAL A 695 -50.50 7.85 14.20
C VAL A 695 -51.98 8.03 14.61
N GLY A 696 -52.84 8.26 13.60
CA GLY A 696 -54.08 7.49 13.40
C GLY A 696 -55.22 7.50 14.44
N THR A 697 -55.25 8.39 15.42
CA THR A 697 -56.36 8.47 16.38
C THR A 697 -57.26 9.67 16.08
N TYR A 698 -58.53 9.41 15.78
CA TYR A 698 -59.56 10.46 15.70
C TYR A 698 -59.73 11.09 17.09
N ASP A 699 -59.94 12.41 17.15
CA ASP A 699 -60.28 13.14 18.37
C ASP A 699 -61.34 14.23 18.07
N GLU A 700 -61.93 14.83 19.10
CA GLU A 700 -62.99 15.85 18.94
C GLU A 700 -62.52 17.02 18.05
N TYR A 701 -61.24 17.40 18.14
CA TYR A 701 -60.67 18.49 17.38
C TYR A 701 -60.46 18.11 15.90
N TYR A 702 -60.15 16.85 15.59
CA TYR A 702 -60.06 16.33 14.21
C TYR A 702 -61.38 16.52 13.47
N PHE A 703 -62.51 16.19 14.11
CA PHE A 703 -63.83 16.38 13.51
C PHE A 703 -64.27 17.86 13.47
N GLN A 704 -63.73 18.71 14.33
CA GLN A 704 -63.90 20.17 14.22
C GLN A 704 -63.13 20.75 13.01
N ARG A 705 -61.92 20.26 12.73
CA ARG A 705 -61.13 20.67 11.55
C ARG A 705 -61.63 20.08 10.23
N ASN A 706 -62.25 18.90 10.26
CA ASN A 706 -62.73 18.17 9.07
C ASN A 706 -64.22 17.82 9.20
N PRO A 707 -65.14 18.80 9.11
CA PRO A 707 -66.57 18.57 9.30
C PRO A 707 -67.16 17.57 8.31
N GLU A 708 -66.63 17.50 7.09
CA GLU A 708 -67.06 16.58 6.03
C GLU A 708 -66.79 15.10 6.35
N GLU A 709 -65.83 14.80 7.22
CA GLU A 709 -65.53 13.44 7.67
C GLU A 709 -66.49 12.97 8.77
N ARG A 710 -67.11 13.90 9.50
CA ARG A 710 -67.96 13.62 10.67
C ARG A 710 -69.14 12.72 10.32
N ASN A 711 -69.80 13.01 9.19
CA ASN A 711 -71.05 12.36 8.78
C ASN A 711 -70.85 11.23 7.76
N LYS A 712 -69.60 10.83 7.46
CA LYS A 712 -69.36 9.74 6.50
C LYS A 712 -69.86 8.40 7.05
N PRO A 713 -70.42 7.53 6.18
CA PRO A 713 -70.89 6.21 6.61
C PRO A 713 -69.70 5.37 7.10
N CYS A 714 -69.88 4.75 8.27
CA CYS A 714 -68.90 3.90 8.91
C CYS A 714 -69.62 2.73 9.61
N ASN A 715 -68.90 1.67 9.95
CA ASN A 715 -69.44 0.61 10.78
C ASN A 715 -68.65 0.51 12.08
N GLY A 716 -69.34 0.60 13.21
CA GLY A 716 -68.82 0.10 14.48
C GLY A 716 -68.88 -1.43 14.47
N TYR A 717 -67.82 -2.09 14.91
CA TYR A 717 -67.75 -3.54 14.99
C TYR A 717 -67.26 -4.01 16.36
N TYR A 718 -67.72 -5.20 16.74
CA TYR A 718 -67.18 -5.99 17.85
C TYR A 718 -66.87 -7.39 17.34
N VAL A 719 -65.61 -7.81 17.46
CA VAL A 719 -65.10 -9.05 16.88
C VAL A 719 -64.40 -9.93 17.92
N LYS A 720 -64.55 -11.24 17.76
CA LYS A 720 -63.87 -12.30 18.50
C LYS A 720 -62.77 -12.91 17.64
N PHE A 721 -61.57 -12.98 18.19
CA PHE A 721 -60.41 -13.62 17.61
C PHE A 721 -60.17 -14.97 18.30
N LYS A 722 -60.01 -16.05 17.52
CA LYS A 722 -59.74 -17.41 18.00
C LYS A 722 -58.42 -17.93 17.44
N ARG A 723 -57.60 -18.57 18.29
CA ARG A 723 -56.39 -19.29 17.89
C ARG A 723 -56.14 -20.44 18.85
N GLY A 724 -56.51 -21.66 18.44
CA GLY A 724 -56.50 -22.82 19.34
C GLY A 724 -57.47 -22.61 20.51
N ALA A 725 -56.98 -22.66 21.75
CA ALA A 725 -57.76 -22.38 22.96
C ALA A 725 -57.78 -20.89 23.36
N GLU A 726 -57.01 -20.02 22.69
CA GLU A 726 -56.95 -18.60 23.01
C GLU A 726 -58.10 -17.82 22.34
N VAL A 727 -58.77 -16.99 23.15
CA VAL A 727 -59.86 -16.10 22.70
C VAL A 727 -59.53 -14.66 23.11
N ARG A 728 -59.72 -13.72 22.18
CA ARG A 728 -59.52 -12.29 22.40
C ARG A 728 -60.63 -11.48 21.73
N TYR A 729 -61.01 -10.34 22.30
CA TYR A 729 -62.06 -9.49 21.76
C TYR A 729 -61.53 -8.12 21.36
N LYS A 730 -62.12 -7.54 20.32
CA LYS A 730 -61.78 -6.19 19.87
C LYS A 730 -63.01 -5.42 19.43
N VAL A 731 -63.07 -4.16 19.88
CA VAL A 731 -63.95 -3.14 19.34
C VAL A 731 -63.18 -2.24 18.37
N GLY A 732 -63.88 -1.69 17.39
CA GLY A 732 -63.37 -0.59 16.58
C GLY A 732 -64.31 -0.15 15.48
N LEU A 733 -63.83 0.74 14.62
CA LEU A 733 -64.58 1.25 13.49
C LEU A 733 -63.93 0.94 12.14
N ASP A 734 -64.77 0.70 11.13
CA ASP A 734 -64.37 0.34 9.77
C ASP A 734 -65.09 1.22 8.75
N SER A 735 -64.33 2.03 8.03
CA SER A 735 -64.82 2.93 6.99
C SER A 735 -64.64 2.39 5.56
N THR A 736 -63.90 1.28 5.37
CA THR A 736 -63.51 0.80 4.02
C THR A 736 -63.83 -0.67 3.75
N GLY A 737 -64.27 -1.44 4.75
CA GLY A 737 -64.77 -2.82 4.60
C GLY A 737 -63.71 -3.90 4.33
N ASN A 738 -62.45 -3.51 4.04
CA ASN A 738 -61.41 -4.41 3.52
C ASN A 738 -60.30 -4.76 4.55
N ARG A 739 -60.49 -4.49 5.85
CA ARG A 739 -59.42 -4.54 6.86
C ARG A 739 -58.97 -5.94 7.29
N TRP A 740 -59.77 -6.97 7.04
CA TRP A 740 -59.78 -8.17 7.90
C TRP A 740 -58.95 -9.37 7.41
N LYS A 741 -58.56 -9.42 6.13
CA LYS A 741 -57.90 -10.62 5.56
C LYS A 741 -56.36 -10.57 5.51
N ALA A 742 -55.74 -9.38 5.53
CA ALA A 742 -54.30 -9.24 5.31
C ALA A 742 -53.44 -9.14 6.59
N ASN A 743 -54.00 -8.59 7.69
CA ASN A 743 -53.20 -8.16 8.85
C ASN A 743 -53.19 -9.17 10.02
N TYR A 744 -53.98 -10.23 9.98
CA TYR A 744 -54.28 -11.10 11.13
C TYR A 744 -53.96 -12.58 10.86
N LYS A 745 -52.77 -12.87 10.31
CA LYS A 745 -52.37 -14.21 9.87
C LYS A 745 -52.31 -15.19 11.06
N GLY A 746 -53.14 -16.24 11.03
CA GLY A 746 -53.18 -17.29 12.06
C GLY A 746 -54.21 -17.10 13.17
N TRP A 747 -55.08 -16.08 13.06
CA TRP A 747 -56.25 -15.91 13.92
C TRP A 747 -57.53 -16.02 13.09
N ASP A 748 -58.50 -16.81 13.56
CA ASP A 748 -59.85 -16.83 13.01
C ASP A 748 -60.65 -15.68 13.61
N VAL A 749 -61.31 -14.89 12.75
CA VAL A 749 -62.07 -13.69 13.14
C VAL A 749 -63.56 -13.93 12.95
N GLU A 750 -64.31 -13.80 14.04
CA GLU A 750 -65.77 -13.91 14.08
C GLU A 750 -66.38 -12.55 14.46
N PHE A 751 -67.32 -12.04 13.66
CA PHE A 751 -68.02 -10.80 13.98
C PHE A 751 -69.20 -11.09 14.90
N LEU A 752 -69.14 -10.56 16.12
CA LEU A 752 -70.24 -10.65 17.09
C LEU A 752 -71.24 -9.51 16.90
N LEU A 753 -70.76 -8.33 16.51
CA LEU A 753 -71.61 -7.18 16.20
C LEU A 753 -71.03 -6.38 15.03
N ARG A 754 -71.91 -5.93 14.13
CA ARG A 754 -71.60 -4.92 13.11
C ARG A 754 -72.79 -3.98 12.96
N GLN A 755 -72.60 -2.72 13.29
CA GLN A 755 -73.67 -1.72 13.26
C GLN A 755 -73.27 -0.55 12.35
N PRO A 756 -74.09 -0.22 11.33
CA PRO A 756 -73.88 0.95 10.50
C PRO A 756 -74.20 2.23 11.28
N MET A 757 -73.29 3.21 11.23
CA MET A 757 -73.38 4.48 11.95
C MET A 757 -72.52 5.54 11.25
N THR A 758 -72.52 6.79 11.75
CA THR A 758 -71.58 7.79 11.22
C THR A 758 -70.18 7.53 11.76
N LYS A 759 -69.16 8.05 11.06
CA LYS A 759 -67.76 7.94 11.48
C LYS A 759 -67.51 8.58 12.85
N TYR A 760 -68.20 9.68 13.15
CA TYR A 760 -68.14 10.32 14.47
C TYR A 760 -68.81 9.48 15.56
N ASP A 761 -70.01 8.94 15.30
CA ASP A 761 -70.71 8.09 16.27
C ASP A 761 -69.94 6.79 16.53
N ALA A 762 -69.30 6.20 15.51
CA ALA A 762 -68.45 5.03 15.66
C ALA A 762 -67.23 5.29 16.54
N TRP A 763 -66.61 6.47 16.40
CA TRP A 763 -65.48 6.87 17.22
C TRP A 763 -65.89 7.13 18.67
N LEU A 764 -67.02 7.82 18.90
CA LEU A 764 -67.59 8.05 20.23
C LEU A 764 -67.93 6.73 20.92
N TRP A 765 -68.56 5.81 20.20
CA TRP A 765 -68.92 4.49 20.70
C TRP A 765 -67.68 3.64 21.06
N GLU A 766 -66.68 3.59 20.18
CA GLU A 766 -65.40 2.92 20.46
C GLU A 766 -64.71 3.53 21.70
N SER A 767 -64.60 4.86 21.75
CA SER A 767 -63.92 5.56 22.84
C SER A 767 -64.62 5.34 24.18
N ALA A 768 -65.96 5.42 24.22
CA ALA A 768 -66.74 5.17 25.43
C ALA A 768 -66.55 3.74 25.96
N LEU A 769 -66.54 2.73 25.08
CA LEU A 769 -66.32 1.34 25.48
C LEU A 769 -64.89 1.09 25.97
N LEU A 770 -63.89 1.71 25.34
CA LEU A 770 -62.50 1.61 25.78
C LEU A 770 -62.26 2.27 27.15
N GLU A 771 -62.95 3.38 27.42
CA GLU A 771 -62.87 4.09 28.70
C GLU A 771 -63.62 3.34 29.80
N GLN A 772 -64.86 2.91 29.55
CA GLN A 772 -65.68 2.18 30.53
C GLN A 772 -65.03 0.86 30.97
N HIS A 773 -64.35 0.16 30.05
CA HIS A 773 -63.74 -1.15 30.30
C HIS A 773 -62.21 -1.11 30.40
N GLN A 774 -61.64 0.03 30.82
CA GLN A 774 -60.19 0.24 30.91
C GLN A 774 -59.46 -0.86 31.70
N VAL A 775 -60.08 -1.41 32.75
CA VAL A 775 -59.49 -2.45 33.63
C VAL A 775 -59.21 -3.76 32.89
N HIS A 776 -60.01 -4.09 31.88
CA HIS A 776 -59.87 -5.33 31.11
C HIS A 776 -59.11 -5.15 29.79
N ARG A 777 -58.66 -3.92 29.52
CA ARG A 777 -57.99 -3.52 28.29
C ARG A 777 -56.49 -3.76 28.37
N TYR A 778 -55.92 -4.31 27.29
CA TYR A 778 -54.47 -4.42 27.15
C TYR A 778 -54.02 -4.15 25.71
N LYS A 779 -52.72 -3.87 25.56
CA LYS A 779 -52.08 -3.63 24.25
C LYS A 779 -51.29 -4.87 23.83
N VAL A 780 -51.50 -5.31 22.59
CA VAL A 780 -50.78 -6.47 22.06
C VAL A 780 -49.40 -6.06 21.52
N LYS A 781 -48.39 -6.90 21.76
CA LYS A 781 -47.01 -6.70 21.26
C LYS A 781 -46.92 -7.02 19.76
N ASP A 782 -46.08 -6.28 19.05
CA ASP A 782 -45.83 -6.42 17.59
C ASP A 782 -45.47 -7.85 17.14
N SER A 783 -44.83 -8.64 18.00
CA SER A 783 -44.44 -10.01 17.69
C SER A 783 -45.62 -10.96 17.43
N GLU A 784 -46.84 -10.60 17.83
CA GLU A 784 -48.04 -11.45 17.69
C GLU A 784 -48.96 -11.04 16.52
N PHE A 785 -48.76 -9.87 15.91
CA PHE A 785 -49.62 -9.34 14.83
C PHE A 785 -48.81 -8.57 13.77
N ILE A 786 -49.04 -8.83 12.48
CA ILE A 786 -48.33 -8.14 11.38
C ILE A 786 -49.06 -6.82 11.07
N GLY A 787 -48.63 -5.75 11.73
CA GLY A 787 -49.07 -4.36 11.49
C GLY A 787 -48.71 -3.46 12.67
N ASN A 788 -48.34 -2.20 12.40
CA ASN A 788 -47.80 -1.25 13.41
C ASN A 788 -48.56 -1.30 14.76
N GLY A 789 -47.88 -1.86 15.76
CA GLY A 789 -48.40 -2.18 17.09
C GLY A 789 -48.85 -0.98 17.87
N SER A 790 -50.17 -0.84 17.97
CA SER A 790 -50.85 -0.08 19.01
C SER A 790 -52.33 -0.46 19.11
N THR A 791 -52.69 -1.70 18.77
CA THR A 791 -54.10 -2.12 18.80
C THR A 791 -54.50 -2.57 20.20
N GLU A 792 -55.55 -1.96 20.74
CA GLU A 792 -56.15 -2.30 22.04
C GLU A 792 -57.15 -3.46 21.89
N MET A 793 -57.08 -4.43 22.81
CA MET A 793 -57.93 -5.64 22.87
C MET A 793 -58.36 -5.95 24.31
N PHE A 794 -59.30 -6.90 24.46
CA PHE A 794 -59.82 -7.39 25.73
C PHE A 794 -59.69 -8.91 25.85
N HIS A 795 -59.42 -9.39 27.07
CA HIS A 795 -59.38 -10.82 27.39
C HIS A 795 -60.75 -11.42 27.70
N VAL A 796 -61.73 -10.59 28.02
CA VAL A 796 -63.10 -10.98 28.38
C VAL A 796 -64.08 -10.38 27.37
N ASP A 797 -65.21 -11.06 27.17
CA ASP A 797 -66.31 -10.49 26.41
C ASP A 797 -66.98 -9.39 27.23
N ILE A 798 -66.71 -8.14 26.84
CA ILE A 798 -67.21 -6.96 27.53
C ILE A 798 -68.66 -6.63 27.17
N LEU A 799 -69.16 -7.14 26.05
CA LEU A 799 -70.54 -6.91 25.60
C LEU A 799 -71.47 -8.10 25.89
N LYS A 800 -70.93 -9.25 26.31
CA LYS A 800 -71.67 -10.50 26.61
C LYS A 800 -72.50 -10.97 25.41
N LEU A 801 -71.93 -10.89 24.21
CA LEU A 801 -72.54 -11.27 22.94
C LEU A 801 -72.04 -12.64 22.44
N ASP A 802 -70.97 -13.16 23.04
CA ASP A 802 -70.44 -14.49 22.80
C ASP A 802 -71.16 -15.51 23.69
N LEU A 803 -72.16 -16.19 23.11
CA LEU A 803 -73.04 -17.16 23.79
C LEU A 803 -72.43 -18.56 23.92
#